data_AF-A0A1L9TXJ2-F1
#
_entry.id   AF-A0A1L9TXJ2-F1
#
_cell.length_a   1.000
_cell.length_b   1.000
_cell.length_c   1.000
_cell.angle_alpha   90.00
_cell.angle_beta   90.00
_cell.angle_gamma   90.00
#
_symmetry.space_group_name_H-M   'P 1'
#
loop_
_entity.id
_entity.type
_entity.pdbx_description
1 polymer ?
#
loop_
_entity_poly.entity_id
_entity_poly.type
_entity_poly.pdbx_seq_one_letter_code
_entity_poly.pdbx_strand_id
1 'polypeptide(L)'
;MPSQQEIVQKFKRIGIVGSGNMGSMMAFAFSELGLDVSIWDVKHENVDQLLESSKHANYKNGGKIEGFYDISKFTKSLEGQGERKIFLFSITHGDPADSVLKTIKGDLKKGDIILDGGNENYRRTERRQKECEEIGVSWIGLGVSGGYQSARRGPSLSPGGNKEALDLVMPLLELYSAKDSKTGLPCVTRIGPGGSGHFVKMVHNGIENGMLSAVAEAWSLLYYGRELGYEEIADIFAEWNSKGELRNNFLLEIGADLLRVKKTPKGDGKGQGVGDNGYVLDDVLDKVVQDDDNTEGTPYWAIMESAARHVSAPTLATAHYMRISSGNRAERLEVAKKLKIPTPTPIRGMKNFEAFKEQLRRAVYASFLASFCQGLEMIARASEDEGWDIDLGKCLQIWRAGCIIRSEAIADILQPILSKNRELTNMKYIDKVAEELQRTYSSLKEITIAAIDSDHYLPAISATLEYVKYEAGTTLPTKFMEAQMDFFGAHGYNLPGVPGEDPGPPVRIAVIGGTGLRELPGFTQAASLNISTPWGAPSSPITILHHTVKDKTVAVAFLSRHGSHHQIAPHEVPARANIAALRSIGVRTIIAFSAVGSLQEEIKPRDFVVPDQVIDRTKGIRPFTFFEGGVVGHVPFGDPFDEGVAKVVRACGHSLEGEGVTLHDRGTLVCMEGPQFSTRAESKLYRSWGGSVINMSALPEAKLAREAEIAYQMICMSTDYDCWHESTEDVTVEMVMGNMKANAVNAKHFVTAVLDELAAEHNSDLVQAKQYAGSVKFGLSTPQTHWSPEARERINWLFPGYFQ
;
A
#
# COMPACT_ATOMS: atom_id res chain seq x y z
N MET A 1 -19.03 -22.29 -5.04
CA MET A 1 -18.30 -21.95 -6.27
C MET A 1 -18.93 -22.71 -7.42
N PRO A 2 -19.02 -22.15 -8.64
CA PRO A 2 -19.41 -22.91 -9.82
C PRO A 2 -18.47 -24.10 -10.01
N SER A 3 -19.00 -25.22 -10.47
CA SER A 3 -18.24 -26.40 -10.87
C SER A 3 -17.32 -26.08 -12.05
N GLN A 4 -16.25 -26.87 -12.24
CA GLN A 4 -15.37 -26.74 -13.39
C GLN A 4 -16.14 -26.80 -14.71
N GLN A 5 -17.15 -27.66 -14.83
CA GLN A 5 -17.97 -27.76 -16.03
C GLN A 5 -18.77 -26.49 -16.30
N GLU A 6 -19.34 -25.85 -15.29
CA GLU A 6 -20.05 -24.57 -15.45
C GLU A 6 -19.10 -23.45 -15.90
N ILE A 7 -17.89 -23.40 -15.33
CA ILE A 7 -16.85 -22.43 -15.72
C ILE A 7 -16.45 -22.66 -17.18
N VAL A 8 -16.10 -23.90 -17.54
CA VAL A 8 -15.71 -24.26 -18.91
C VAL A 8 -16.85 -23.96 -19.89
N GLN A 9 -18.11 -24.24 -19.54
CA GLN A 9 -19.25 -23.96 -20.40
C GLN A 9 -19.50 -22.45 -20.59
N LYS A 10 -19.28 -21.64 -19.54
CA LYS A 10 -19.44 -20.19 -19.58
C LYS A 10 -18.51 -19.52 -20.59
N PHE A 11 -17.24 -19.94 -20.60
CA PHE A 11 -16.22 -19.38 -21.48
C PHE A 11 -16.12 -20.10 -22.81
N LYS A 12 -16.18 -21.44 -22.77
CA LYS A 12 -16.06 -22.42 -23.86
C LYS A 12 -14.80 -22.33 -24.71
N ARG A 13 -14.43 -21.12 -25.16
CA ARG A 13 -13.26 -20.84 -25.99
C ARG A 13 -12.52 -19.59 -25.53
N ILE A 14 -11.20 -19.65 -25.50
CA ILE A 14 -10.30 -18.52 -25.23
C ILE A 14 -9.39 -18.26 -26.43
N GLY A 15 -9.17 -17.00 -26.78
CA GLY A 15 -8.21 -16.61 -27.81
C GLY A 15 -6.88 -16.21 -27.18
N ILE A 16 -5.78 -16.82 -27.57
CA ILE A 16 -4.43 -16.46 -27.13
C ILE A 16 -3.70 -15.75 -28.27
N VAL A 17 -3.16 -14.56 -27.97
CA VAL A 17 -2.31 -13.78 -28.87
C VAL A 17 -0.86 -13.96 -28.44
N GLY A 18 -0.03 -14.50 -29.32
CA GLY A 18 1.36 -14.89 -29.05
C GLY A 18 1.48 -16.36 -28.68
N SER A 19 2.25 -17.12 -29.47
CA SER A 19 2.50 -18.55 -29.30
C SER A 19 3.97 -18.88 -29.01
N GLY A 20 4.72 -17.91 -28.48
CA GLY A 20 6.02 -18.19 -27.85
C GLY A 20 5.92 -19.18 -26.68
N ASN A 21 7.03 -19.47 -25.99
CA ASN A 21 7.08 -20.50 -24.94
C ASN A 21 5.98 -20.33 -23.87
N MET A 22 5.71 -19.10 -23.41
CA MET A 22 4.66 -18.82 -22.43
C MET A 22 3.26 -19.06 -22.99
N GLY A 23 2.91 -18.43 -24.12
CA GLY A 23 1.59 -18.56 -24.74
C GLY A 23 1.26 -20.00 -25.17
N SER A 24 2.26 -20.74 -25.64
CA SER A 24 2.14 -22.18 -25.94
C SER A 24 1.79 -23.00 -24.69
N MET A 25 2.46 -22.74 -23.57
CA MET A 25 2.19 -23.46 -22.31
C MET A 25 0.83 -23.08 -21.71
N MET A 26 0.40 -21.83 -21.86
CA MET A 26 -0.95 -21.38 -21.51
C MET A 26 -2.01 -22.07 -22.38
N ALA A 27 -1.78 -22.21 -23.69
CA ALA A 27 -2.69 -22.90 -24.59
C ALA A 27 -2.90 -24.36 -24.17
N PHE A 28 -1.80 -25.05 -23.78
CA PHE A 28 -1.91 -26.40 -23.22
C PHE A 28 -2.72 -26.41 -21.92
N ALA A 29 -2.47 -25.49 -21.00
CA ALA A 29 -3.19 -25.44 -19.72
C ALA A 29 -4.71 -25.25 -19.92
N PHE A 30 -5.12 -24.25 -20.70
CA PHE A 30 -6.55 -23.99 -20.92
C PHE A 30 -7.24 -25.15 -21.66
N SER A 31 -6.55 -25.76 -22.63
CA SER A 31 -7.07 -26.96 -23.30
C SER A 31 -7.19 -28.16 -22.36
N GLU A 32 -6.22 -28.37 -21.48
CA GLU A 32 -6.28 -29.40 -20.43
C GLU A 32 -7.39 -29.15 -19.40
N LEU A 33 -7.79 -27.91 -19.15
CA LEU A 33 -8.95 -27.56 -18.33
C LEU A 33 -10.30 -27.86 -19.04
N GLY A 34 -10.28 -28.02 -20.36
CA GLY A 34 -11.44 -28.35 -21.19
C GLY A 34 -11.93 -27.20 -22.10
N LEU A 35 -11.20 -26.08 -22.18
CA LEU A 35 -11.55 -24.99 -23.09
C LEU A 35 -11.03 -25.29 -24.50
N ASP A 36 -11.77 -24.83 -25.52
CA ASP A 36 -11.17 -24.64 -26.84
C ASP A 36 -10.22 -23.43 -26.80
N VAL A 37 -9.09 -23.52 -27.49
CA VAL A 37 -8.09 -22.45 -27.57
C VAL A 37 -7.88 -22.09 -29.03
N SER A 38 -8.22 -20.86 -29.37
CA SER A 38 -7.78 -20.26 -30.64
C SER A 38 -6.42 -19.62 -30.40
N ILE A 39 -5.43 -19.87 -31.24
CA ILE A 39 -4.08 -19.28 -31.13
C ILE A 39 -3.73 -18.49 -32.38
N TRP A 40 -3.16 -17.31 -32.20
CA TRP A 40 -2.60 -16.49 -33.28
C TRP A 40 -1.27 -15.88 -32.86
N ASP A 41 -0.31 -15.82 -33.78
CA ASP A 41 0.98 -15.14 -33.61
C ASP A 41 1.36 -14.46 -34.93
N VAL A 42 2.07 -13.33 -34.83
CA VAL A 42 2.62 -12.62 -35.99
C VAL A 42 3.67 -13.48 -36.72
N LYS A 43 4.38 -14.36 -36.01
CA LYS A 43 5.29 -15.36 -36.56
C LYS A 43 4.57 -16.69 -36.72
N HIS A 44 4.24 -17.04 -37.97
CA HIS A 44 3.49 -18.25 -38.30
C HIS A 44 4.18 -19.53 -37.81
N GLU A 45 5.51 -19.55 -37.79
CA GLU A 45 6.30 -20.70 -37.34
C GLU A 45 6.05 -21.06 -35.88
N ASN A 46 5.74 -20.07 -35.02
CA ASN A 46 5.40 -20.35 -33.62
C ASN A 46 4.06 -21.09 -33.52
N VAL A 47 3.09 -20.75 -34.37
CA VAL A 47 1.80 -21.46 -34.46
C VAL A 47 2.02 -22.90 -34.93
N ASP A 48 2.84 -23.09 -35.97
CA ASP A 48 3.16 -24.43 -36.49
C ASP A 48 3.82 -25.32 -35.44
N GLN A 49 4.80 -24.79 -34.70
CA GLN A 49 5.50 -25.51 -33.63
C GLN A 49 4.55 -25.93 -32.50
N LEU A 50 3.63 -25.03 -32.10
CA LEU A 50 2.62 -25.36 -31.11
C LEU A 50 1.68 -26.45 -31.61
N LEU A 51 1.15 -26.32 -32.83
CA LEU A 51 0.23 -27.31 -33.40
C LEU A 51 0.89 -28.68 -33.55
N GLU A 52 2.17 -28.74 -33.93
CA GLU A 52 2.91 -29.99 -33.97
C GLU A 52 3.05 -30.61 -32.57
N SER A 53 3.46 -29.81 -31.58
CA SER A 53 3.54 -30.24 -30.18
C SER A 53 2.18 -30.70 -29.64
N SER A 54 1.09 -30.09 -30.13
CA SER A 54 -0.29 -30.36 -29.74
C SER A 54 -0.80 -31.74 -30.19
N LYS A 55 -0.24 -32.32 -31.25
CA LYS A 55 -0.57 -33.68 -31.72
C LYS A 55 -0.17 -34.75 -30.72
N HIS A 56 0.83 -34.46 -29.88
CA HIS A 56 1.37 -35.36 -28.87
C HIS A 56 0.84 -35.06 -27.46
N ALA A 57 -0.01 -34.04 -27.30
CA ALA A 57 -0.58 -33.67 -26.01
C ALA A 57 -1.83 -34.50 -25.68
N ASN A 58 -1.99 -34.86 -24.41
CA ASN A 58 -3.15 -35.59 -23.92
C ASN A 58 -4.16 -34.62 -23.27
N TYR A 59 -5.22 -34.28 -23.99
CA TYR A 59 -6.29 -33.39 -23.52
C TYR A 59 -7.28 -34.14 -22.63
N LYS A 60 -6.94 -34.28 -21.34
CA LYS A 60 -7.74 -35.04 -20.36
C LYS A 60 -9.21 -34.63 -20.30
N ASN A 61 -9.53 -33.37 -20.56
CA ASN A 61 -10.89 -32.81 -20.45
C ASN A 61 -11.50 -32.38 -21.81
N GLY A 62 -10.97 -32.87 -22.94
CA GLY A 62 -11.60 -32.71 -24.25
C GLY A 62 -11.46 -31.34 -24.93
N GLY A 63 -10.65 -30.42 -24.39
CA GLY A 63 -10.29 -29.16 -25.06
C GLY A 63 -9.48 -29.38 -26.33
N LYS A 64 -9.43 -28.35 -27.20
CA LYS A 64 -8.74 -28.40 -28.50
C LYS A 64 -7.97 -27.11 -28.75
N ILE A 65 -6.88 -27.21 -29.50
CA ILE A 65 -6.10 -26.04 -29.94
C ILE A 65 -6.29 -25.87 -31.45
N GLU A 66 -6.72 -24.69 -31.88
CA GLU A 66 -6.93 -24.31 -33.27
C GLU A 66 -6.06 -23.10 -33.62
N GLY A 67 -5.19 -23.24 -34.62
CA GLY A 67 -4.25 -22.20 -35.05
C GLY A 67 -4.77 -21.35 -36.19
N PHE A 68 -4.47 -20.05 -36.13
CA PHE A 68 -4.89 -19.06 -37.11
C PHE A 68 -3.69 -18.23 -37.58
N TYR A 69 -3.61 -18.02 -38.90
CA TYR A 69 -2.57 -17.18 -39.53
C TYR A 69 -3.08 -15.78 -39.91
N ASP A 70 -4.42 -15.62 -39.94
CA ASP A 70 -5.12 -14.37 -40.21
C ASP A 70 -5.82 -13.91 -38.93
N ILE A 71 -5.52 -12.70 -38.48
CA ILE A 71 -6.02 -12.19 -37.20
C ILE A 71 -7.54 -11.93 -37.21
N SER A 72 -8.14 -11.63 -38.36
CA SER A 72 -9.61 -11.48 -38.46
C SER A 72 -10.33 -12.82 -38.38
N LYS A 73 -9.74 -13.89 -38.94
CA LYS A 73 -10.25 -15.26 -38.74
C LYS A 73 -10.12 -15.68 -37.28
N PHE A 74 -9.01 -15.34 -36.63
CA PHE A 74 -8.80 -15.57 -35.21
C PHE A 74 -9.88 -14.88 -34.34
N THR A 75 -10.10 -13.58 -34.51
CA THR A 75 -11.11 -12.82 -33.73
C THR A 75 -12.52 -13.35 -33.94
N LYS A 76 -12.87 -13.73 -35.19
CA LYS A 76 -14.16 -14.33 -35.53
C LYS A 76 -14.36 -15.73 -34.95
N SER A 77 -13.29 -16.49 -34.74
CA SER A 77 -13.37 -17.84 -34.16
C SER A 77 -13.88 -17.86 -32.71
N LEU A 78 -13.84 -16.72 -32.02
CA LEU A 78 -14.36 -16.56 -30.66
C LEU A 78 -15.85 -16.15 -30.62
N GLU A 79 -16.42 -15.71 -31.74
CA GLU A 79 -17.79 -15.19 -31.80
C GLU A 79 -18.81 -16.29 -31.49
N GLY A 80 -19.72 -16.02 -30.54
CA GLY A 80 -20.80 -16.93 -30.17
C GLY A 80 -20.35 -18.23 -29.49
N GLN A 81 -19.08 -18.36 -29.11
CA GLN A 81 -18.59 -19.56 -28.42
C GLN A 81 -18.85 -19.52 -26.91
N GLY A 82 -18.67 -18.37 -26.26
CA GLY A 82 -18.99 -18.17 -24.84
C GLY A 82 -19.93 -17.00 -24.62
N GLU A 83 -20.15 -16.64 -23.36
CA GLU A 83 -20.93 -15.43 -23.02
C GLU A 83 -20.30 -14.13 -23.55
N ARG A 84 -18.96 -14.09 -23.64
CA ARG A 84 -18.14 -12.96 -24.10
C ARG A 84 -16.89 -13.47 -24.81
N LYS A 85 -16.28 -12.66 -25.69
CA LYS A 85 -14.93 -13.00 -26.21
C LYS A 85 -13.90 -12.70 -25.12
N ILE A 86 -12.97 -13.64 -24.94
CA ILE A 86 -11.83 -13.47 -24.04
C ILE A 86 -10.56 -13.65 -24.82
N PHE A 87 -9.71 -12.63 -24.75
CA PHE A 87 -8.37 -12.64 -25.30
C PHE A 87 -7.36 -12.71 -24.16
N LEU A 88 -6.32 -13.53 -24.30
CA LEU A 88 -5.15 -13.54 -23.44
C LEU A 88 -3.94 -13.16 -24.28
N PHE A 89 -3.33 -12.03 -23.96
CA PHE A 89 -2.14 -11.55 -24.64
C PHE A 89 -0.91 -12.13 -23.93
N SER A 90 -0.11 -12.91 -24.66
CA SER A 90 1.18 -13.47 -24.23
C SER A 90 2.26 -12.99 -25.20
N ILE A 91 2.48 -11.68 -25.22
CA ILE A 91 3.40 -10.98 -26.13
C ILE A 91 4.36 -10.09 -25.35
N THR A 92 5.40 -9.62 -26.02
CA THR A 92 6.37 -8.69 -25.45
C THR A 92 5.71 -7.34 -25.12
N HIS A 93 6.21 -6.71 -24.06
CA HIS A 93 5.69 -5.44 -23.55
C HIS A 93 5.84 -4.29 -24.55
N GLY A 94 5.07 -3.21 -24.35
CA GLY A 94 5.12 -2.02 -25.18
C GLY A 94 4.26 -2.11 -26.45
N ASP A 95 4.80 -1.61 -27.57
CA ASP A 95 4.05 -1.35 -28.80
C ASP A 95 3.42 -2.57 -29.51
N PRO A 96 3.90 -3.82 -29.32
CA PRO A 96 3.23 -5.00 -29.87
C PRO A 96 1.77 -5.14 -29.42
N ALA A 97 1.46 -4.91 -28.15
CA ALA A 97 0.09 -4.98 -27.64
C ALA A 97 -0.81 -3.87 -28.22
N ASP A 98 -0.26 -2.67 -28.39
CA ASP A 98 -0.96 -1.54 -29.01
C ASP A 98 -1.26 -1.81 -30.50
N SER A 99 -0.33 -2.46 -31.20
CA SER A 99 -0.48 -2.84 -32.60
C SER A 99 -1.57 -3.91 -32.78
N VAL A 100 -1.60 -4.91 -31.91
CA VAL A 100 -2.66 -5.93 -31.89
C VAL A 100 -4.01 -5.29 -31.58
N LEU A 101 -4.09 -4.48 -30.51
CA LEU A 101 -5.33 -3.80 -30.13
C LEU A 101 -5.89 -2.97 -31.28
N LYS A 102 -5.05 -2.17 -31.94
CA LYS A 102 -5.44 -1.39 -33.13
C LYS A 102 -6.01 -2.24 -34.25
N THR A 103 -5.44 -3.42 -34.47
CA THR A 103 -5.83 -4.32 -35.57
C THR A 103 -7.15 -5.02 -35.28
N ILE A 104 -7.36 -5.47 -34.04
CA ILE A 104 -8.60 -6.17 -33.65
C ILE A 104 -9.74 -5.23 -33.25
N LYS A 105 -9.47 -3.92 -33.10
CA LYS A 105 -10.41 -2.91 -32.58
C LYS A 105 -11.80 -2.96 -33.24
N GLY A 106 -11.85 -3.18 -34.56
CA GLY A 106 -13.11 -3.26 -35.31
C GLY A 106 -13.94 -4.53 -35.07
N ASP A 107 -13.33 -5.58 -34.52
CA ASP A 107 -13.99 -6.87 -34.23
C ASP A 107 -14.40 -7.01 -32.74
N LEU A 108 -13.99 -6.06 -31.89
CA LEU A 108 -14.33 -6.00 -30.47
C LEU A 108 -15.73 -5.42 -30.25
N LYS A 109 -16.43 -5.92 -29.23
CA LYS A 109 -17.78 -5.49 -28.86
C LYS A 109 -17.88 -5.22 -27.38
N LYS A 110 -18.92 -4.48 -26.99
CA LYS A 110 -19.24 -4.20 -25.59
C LYS A 110 -19.32 -5.50 -24.79
N GLY A 111 -18.54 -5.58 -23.71
CA GLY A 111 -18.45 -6.71 -22.80
C GLY A 111 -17.34 -7.71 -23.12
N ASP A 112 -16.63 -7.57 -24.24
CA ASP A 112 -15.43 -8.37 -24.50
C ASP A 112 -14.31 -8.02 -23.50
N ILE A 113 -13.43 -8.98 -23.24
CA ILE A 113 -12.38 -8.87 -22.21
C ILE A 113 -11.03 -9.21 -22.82
N ILE A 114 -10.04 -8.34 -22.55
CA ILE A 114 -8.63 -8.58 -22.87
C ILE A 114 -7.89 -8.76 -21.54
N LEU A 115 -7.27 -9.92 -21.38
CA LEU A 115 -6.33 -10.25 -20.31
C LEU A 115 -4.92 -10.00 -20.86
N ASP A 116 -4.28 -8.92 -20.43
CA ASP A 116 -2.89 -8.64 -20.81
C ASP A 116 -1.96 -9.38 -19.87
N GLY A 117 -1.42 -10.52 -20.33
CA GLY A 117 -0.50 -11.37 -19.56
C GLY A 117 0.98 -10.98 -19.72
N GLY A 118 1.27 -9.88 -20.41
CA GLY A 118 2.63 -9.39 -20.62
C GLY A 118 3.25 -8.77 -19.37
N ASN A 119 4.58 -8.63 -19.37
CA ASN A 119 5.29 -7.86 -18.35
C ASN A 119 5.24 -6.36 -18.69
N GLU A 120 4.11 -5.70 -18.44
CA GLU A 120 3.88 -4.32 -18.90
C GLU A 120 4.06 -3.26 -17.80
N ASN A 121 4.41 -2.04 -18.19
CA ASN A 121 4.38 -0.88 -17.32
C ASN A 121 2.93 -0.51 -16.99
N TYR A 122 2.57 -0.45 -15.71
CA TYR A 122 1.19 -0.22 -15.26
C TYR A 122 0.54 1.04 -15.85
N ARG A 123 1.30 2.10 -16.12
CA ARG A 123 0.76 3.33 -16.74
C ARG A 123 0.31 3.11 -18.18
N ARG A 124 0.95 2.20 -18.92
CA ARG A 124 0.48 1.78 -20.25
C ARG A 124 -0.81 0.97 -20.14
N THR A 125 -0.94 0.14 -19.12
CA THR A 125 -2.18 -0.59 -18.83
C THR A 125 -3.34 0.35 -18.58
N GLU A 126 -3.16 1.39 -17.76
CA GLU A 126 -4.21 2.38 -17.48
C GLU A 126 -4.62 3.18 -18.73
N ARG A 127 -3.64 3.56 -19.56
CA ARG A 127 -3.92 4.16 -20.86
C ARG A 127 -4.79 3.23 -21.74
N ARG A 128 -4.46 1.94 -21.81
CA ARG A 128 -5.22 0.95 -22.59
C ARG A 128 -6.60 0.69 -22.01
N GLN A 129 -6.74 0.66 -20.69
CA GLN A 129 -8.03 0.59 -20.01
C GLN A 129 -8.94 1.74 -20.44
N LYS A 130 -8.42 2.97 -20.40
CA LYS A 130 -9.15 4.16 -20.86
C LYS A 130 -9.53 4.09 -22.35
N GLU A 131 -8.61 3.63 -23.22
CA GLU A 131 -8.93 3.46 -24.64
C GLU A 131 -10.02 2.40 -24.88
N CYS A 132 -10.01 1.30 -24.13
CA CYS A 132 -10.98 0.22 -24.27
C CYS A 132 -12.37 0.57 -23.68
N GLU A 133 -12.43 1.42 -22.65
CA GLU A 133 -13.67 1.91 -22.06
C GLU A 133 -14.59 2.58 -23.09
N GLU A 134 -14.03 3.34 -24.03
CA GLU A 134 -14.80 4.01 -25.11
C GLU A 134 -15.51 3.00 -26.04
N ILE A 135 -15.00 1.77 -26.12
CA ILE A 135 -15.55 0.67 -26.93
C ILE A 135 -16.52 -0.20 -26.08
N GLY A 136 -16.51 -0.02 -24.75
CA GLY A 136 -17.17 -0.90 -23.80
C GLY A 136 -16.45 -2.24 -23.60
N VAL A 137 -15.15 -2.29 -23.90
CA VAL A 137 -14.28 -3.47 -23.72
C VAL A 137 -13.51 -3.31 -22.41
N SER A 138 -13.34 -4.41 -21.67
CA SER A 138 -12.53 -4.37 -20.44
C SER A 138 -11.11 -4.87 -20.68
N TRP A 139 -10.13 -4.04 -20.32
CA TRP A 139 -8.71 -4.41 -20.31
C TRP A 139 -8.27 -4.73 -18.88
N ILE A 140 -7.81 -5.96 -18.63
CA ILE A 140 -7.30 -6.42 -17.34
C ILE A 140 -5.79 -6.57 -17.47
N GLY A 141 -5.04 -5.82 -16.66
CA GLY A 141 -3.61 -6.08 -16.49
C GLY A 141 -3.43 -7.33 -15.64
N LEU A 142 -2.93 -8.40 -16.22
CA LEU A 142 -2.80 -9.72 -15.60
C LEU A 142 -1.33 -10.05 -15.40
N GLY A 143 -0.77 -9.68 -14.24
CA GLY A 143 0.59 -10.09 -13.93
C GLY A 143 0.71 -11.60 -13.77
N VAL A 144 1.53 -12.26 -14.60
CA VAL A 144 1.75 -13.72 -14.58
C VAL A 144 3.16 -14.05 -14.12
N SER A 145 3.33 -14.87 -13.08
CA SER A 145 4.66 -15.31 -12.59
C SER A 145 4.77 -16.84 -12.53
N GLY A 146 5.98 -17.38 -12.76
CA GLY A 146 6.28 -18.82 -12.65
C GLY A 146 7.17 -19.42 -13.73
N GLY A 147 7.48 -18.67 -14.79
CA GLY A 147 8.21 -19.18 -15.95
C GLY A 147 7.37 -20.12 -16.84
N TYR A 148 7.93 -20.54 -17.96
CA TYR A 148 7.18 -21.30 -18.99
C TYR A 148 6.68 -22.66 -18.48
N GLN A 149 7.44 -23.32 -17.61
CA GLN A 149 7.03 -24.61 -17.04
C GLN A 149 5.80 -24.48 -16.13
N SER A 150 5.75 -23.43 -15.30
CA SER A 150 4.60 -23.17 -14.43
C SER A 150 3.39 -22.63 -15.20
N ALA A 151 3.59 -21.97 -16.35
CA ALA A 151 2.49 -21.53 -17.20
C ALA A 151 1.56 -22.68 -17.64
N ARG A 152 2.07 -23.92 -17.75
CA ARG A 152 1.22 -25.11 -17.98
C ARG A 152 0.61 -25.68 -16.70
N ARG A 153 1.34 -25.66 -15.59
CA ARG A 153 0.97 -26.32 -14.32
C ARG A 153 0.12 -25.44 -13.38
N GLY A 154 0.00 -24.16 -13.71
CA GLY A 154 -0.65 -23.14 -12.91
C GLY A 154 0.35 -22.10 -12.42
N PRO A 155 0.32 -20.86 -12.94
CA PRO A 155 1.15 -19.76 -12.47
C PRO A 155 0.54 -19.05 -11.25
N SER A 156 1.29 -18.11 -10.70
CA SER A 156 0.74 -17.05 -9.84
C SER A 156 0.21 -15.91 -10.71
N LEU A 157 -0.97 -15.37 -10.36
CA LEU A 157 -1.70 -14.39 -11.14
C LEU A 157 -2.11 -13.18 -10.30
N SER A 158 -1.90 -11.98 -10.84
CA SER A 158 -2.20 -10.70 -10.19
C SER A 158 -3.04 -9.81 -11.12
N PRO A 159 -4.35 -10.12 -11.31
CA PRO A 159 -5.24 -9.31 -12.14
C PRO A 159 -5.65 -7.99 -11.47
N GLY A 160 -5.59 -6.89 -12.23
CA GLY A 160 -6.09 -5.57 -11.87
C GLY A 160 -6.85 -4.89 -13.01
N GLY A 161 -7.88 -4.11 -12.66
CA GLY A 161 -8.72 -3.41 -13.63
C GLY A 161 -10.19 -3.30 -13.19
N ASN A 162 -11.10 -3.24 -14.16
CA ASN A 162 -12.53 -3.10 -13.92
C ASN A 162 -13.09 -4.25 -13.06
N LYS A 163 -13.84 -3.91 -12.01
CA LYS A 163 -14.34 -4.87 -11.00
C LYS A 163 -15.30 -5.90 -11.59
N GLU A 164 -16.23 -5.48 -12.44
CA GLU A 164 -17.23 -6.35 -13.04
C GLU A 164 -16.59 -7.35 -14.02
N ALA A 165 -15.60 -6.91 -14.78
CA ALA A 165 -14.82 -7.78 -15.66
C ALA A 165 -13.99 -8.79 -14.85
N LEU A 166 -13.37 -8.36 -13.75
CA LEU A 166 -12.71 -9.25 -12.80
C LEU A 166 -13.70 -10.27 -12.21
N ASP A 167 -14.91 -9.85 -11.82
CA ASP A 167 -15.95 -10.75 -11.31
C ASP A 167 -16.27 -11.87 -12.30
N LEU A 168 -16.27 -11.52 -13.57
CA LEU A 168 -16.56 -12.46 -14.63
C LEU A 168 -15.43 -13.49 -14.77
N VAL A 169 -14.16 -13.08 -14.84
CA VAL A 169 -13.02 -13.97 -15.19
C VAL A 169 -12.39 -14.69 -14.00
N MET A 170 -12.56 -14.21 -12.77
CA MET A 170 -11.90 -14.78 -11.59
C MET A 170 -12.11 -16.29 -11.41
N PRO A 171 -13.31 -16.88 -11.63
CA PRO A 171 -13.48 -18.34 -11.53
C PRO A 171 -12.58 -19.14 -12.49
N LEU A 172 -12.35 -18.64 -13.71
CA LEU A 172 -11.45 -19.27 -14.67
C LEU A 172 -9.99 -19.12 -14.22
N LEU A 173 -9.61 -17.93 -13.77
CA LEU A 173 -8.25 -17.67 -13.28
C LEU A 173 -7.94 -18.49 -12.03
N GLU A 174 -8.91 -18.68 -11.13
CA GLU A 174 -8.76 -19.52 -9.94
C GLU A 174 -8.58 -21.00 -10.29
N LEU A 175 -9.29 -21.48 -11.32
CA LEU A 175 -9.12 -22.84 -11.84
C LEU A 175 -7.74 -23.03 -12.48
N TYR A 176 -7.24 -22.00 -13.19
CA TYR A 176 -5.96 -22.03 -13.89
C TYR A 176 -4.74 -21.85 -12.96
N SER A 177 -4.84 -20.99 -11.94
CA SER A 177 -3.73 -20.65 -11.06
C SER A 177 -3.18 -21.83 -10.25
N ALA A 178 -1.92 -21.73 -9.83
CA ALA A 178 -1.36 -22.62 -8.81
C ALA A 178 -2.22 -22.64 -7.54
N LYS A 179 -2.12 -23.72 -6.76
CA LYS A 179 -2.69 -23.81 -5.42
C LYS A 179 -1.57 -23.90 -4.42
N ASP A 180 -1.65 -23.12 -3.35
CA ASP A 180 -0.75 -23.28 -2.21
C ASP A 180 -0.99 -24.66 -1.58
N SER A 181 0.05 -25.48 -1.48
CA SER A 181 -0.06 -26.83 -0.94
C SER A 181 -0.43 -26.84 0.55
N LYS A 182 -0.12 -25.76 1.28
CA LYS A 182 -0.40 -25.63 2.71
C LYS A 182 -1.84 -25.23 2.99
N THR A 183 -2.37 -24.23 2.27
CA THR A 183 -3.72 -23.67 2.52
C THR A 183 -4.79 -24.16 1.55
N GLY A 184 -4.40 -24.74 0.41
CA GLY A 184 -5.29 -25.11 -0.70
C GLY A 184 -5.81 -23.92 -1.51
N LEU A 185 -5.44 -22.69 -1.15
CA LEU A 185 -5.95 -21.47 -1.78
C LEU A 185 -5.35 -21.24 -3.18
N PRO A 186 -6.12 -20.69 -4.14
CA PRO A 186 -5.59 -20.19 -5.40
C PRO A 186 -4.52 -19.13 -5.22
N CYS A 187 -3.48 -19.23 -6.04
CA CYS A 187 -2.48 -18.20 -6.24
C CYS A 187 -2.95 -17.16 -7.27
N VAL A 188 -4.20 -16.72 -7.13
CA VAL A 188 -4.77 -15.58 -7.83
C VAL A 188 -5.67 -14.79 -6.90
N THR A 189 -5.69 -13.48 -7.07
CA THR A 189 -6.60 -12.60 -6.34
C THR A 189 -6.80 -11.31 -7.10
N ARG A 190 -7.88 -10.60 -6.81
CA ARG A 190 -8.08 -9.25 -7.36
C ARG A 190 -7.15 -8.31 -6.63
N ILE A 191 -6.25 -7.69 -7.36
CA ILE A 191 -5.29 -6.77 -6.79
C ILE A 191 -5.95 -5.43 -6.48
N GLY A 192 -6.62 -4.86 -7.47
CA GLY A 192 -7.26 -3.54 -7.35
C GLY A 192 -7.73 -3.00 -8.71
N PRO A 193 -8.15 -1.72 -8.75
CA PRO A 193 -8.48 -1.03 -10.00
C PRO A 193 -7.22 -0.68 -10.81
N GLY A 194 -7.41 -0.07 -11.97
CA GLY A 194 -6.34 0.52 -12.79
C GLY A 194 -5.25 -0.48 -13.18
N GLY A 195 -4.01 0.00 -13.17
CA GLY A 195 -2.81 -0.78 -13.51
C GLY A 195 -2.27 -1.64 -12.36
N SER A 196 -2.96 -1.70 -11.22
CA SER A 196 -2.49 -2.34 -9.98
C SER A 196 -1.93 -3.75 -10.15
N GLY A 197 -2.55 -4.59 -11.00
CA GLY A 197 -2.11 -5.95 -11.27
C GLY A 197 -0.68 -6.04 -11.85
N HIS A 198 -0.40 -5.22 -12.86
CA HIS A 198 0.95 -5.13 -13.43
C HIS A 198 1.93 -4.43 -12.49
N PHE A 199 1.48 -3.49 -11.65
CA PHE A 199 2.34 -2.88 -10.64
C PHE A 199 2.84 -3.93 -9.64
N VAL A 200 1.95 -4.76 -9.08
CA VAL A 200 2.31 -5.85 -8.16
C VAL A 200 3.27 -6.83 -8.83
N LYS A 201 3.07 -7.16 -10.12
CA LYS A 201 3.98 -8.03 -10.86
C LYS A 201 5.36 -7.40 -11.10
N MET A 202 5.41 -6.12 -11.42
CA MET A 202 6.66 -5.38 -11.57
C MET A 202 7.45 -5.40 -10.26
N VAL A 203 6.79 -5.12 -9.13
CA VAL A 203 7.44 -5.20 -7.80
C VAL A 203 7.88 -6.62 -7.47
N HIS A 204 7.07 -7.64 -7.77
CA HIS A 204 7.47 -9.05 -7.64
C HIS A 204 8.80 -9.30 -8.38
N ASN A 205 8.97 -8.84 -9.62
CA ASN A 205 10.24 -9.00 -10.35
C ASN A 205 11.39 -8.16 -9.76
N GLY A 206 11.09 -7.03 -9.12
CA GLY A 206 12.08 -6.32 -8.30
C GLY A 206 12.59 -7.17 -7.15
N ILE A 207 11.68 -7.77 -6.36
CA ILE A 207 12.01 -8.68 -5.25
C ILE A 207 12.82 -9.88 -5.77
N GLU A 208 12.35 -10.48 -6.87
CA GLU A 208 13.02 -11.59 -7.55
C GLU A 208 14.48 -11.26 -7.87
N ASN A 209 14.74 -10.05 -8.36
CA ASN A 209 16.07 -9.60 -8.71
C ASN A 209 17.00 -9.49 -7.49
N GLY A 210 16.50 -8.93 -6.38
CA GLY A 210 17.25 -8.87 -5.11
C GLY A 210 17.60 -10.27 -4.58
N MET A 211 16.64 -11.21 -4.66
CA MET A 211 16.84 -12.60 -4.24
C MET A 211 17.82 -13.35 -5.17
N LEU A 212 17.68 -13.21 -6.49
CA LEU A 212 18.58 -13.81 -7.47
C LEU A 212 20.02 -13.36 -7.26
N SER A 213 20.24 -12.05 -7.04
CA SER A 213 21.58 -11.52 -6.74
C SER A 213 22.16 -12.14 -5.48
N ALA A 214 21.39 -12.22 -4.38
CA ALA A 214 21.87 -12.81 -3.14
C ALA A 214 22.25 -14.31 -3.29
N VAL A 215 21.50 -15.08 -4.09
CA VAL A 215 21.84 -16.49 -4.40
C VAL A 215 23.09 -16.58 -5.27
N ALA A 216 23.22 -15.73 -6.30
CA ALA A 216 24.40 -15.69 -7.17
C ALA A 216 25.68 -15.29 -6.40
N GLU A 217 25.57 -14.30 -5.51
CA GLU A 217 26.65 -13.88 -4.60
C GLU A 217 27.03 -15.02 -3.65
N ALA A 218 26.06 -15.74 -3.07
CA ALA A 218 26.34 -16.91 -2.24
C ALA A 218 27.01 -18.05 -3.01
N TRP A 219 26.56 -18.35 -4.23
CA TRP A 219 27.23 -19.31 -5.11
C TRP A 219 28.67 -18.90 -5.39
N SER A 220 28.92 -17.63 -5.73
CA SER A 220 30.25 -17.09 -5.99
C SER A 220 31.18 -17.24 -4.78
N LEU A 221 30.68 -16.89 -3.58
CA LEU A 221 31.43 -17.02 -2.34
C LEU A 221 31.75 -18.48 -1.98
N LEU A 222 30.86 -19.42 -2.29
CA LEU A 222 31.11 -20.85 -2.09
C LEU A 222 32.07 -21.42 -3.13
N TYR A 223 31.90 -21.06 -4.40
CA TYR A 223 32.69 -21.57 -5.52
C TYR A 223 34.09 -20.96 -5.55
N TYR A 224 34.20 -19.64 -5.65
CA TYR A 224 35.50 -18.94 -5.71
C TYR A 224 36.10 -18.69 -4.33
N GLY A 225 35.27 -18.47 -3.31
CA GLY A 225 35.75 -18.11 -1.97
C GLY A 225 36.09 -19.33 -1.12
N ARG A 226 35.38 -20.44 -1.28
CA ARG A 226 35.61 -21.69 -0.53
C ARG A 226 36.05 -22.85 -1.40
N GLU A 227 36.25 -22.63 -2.70
CA GLU A 227 36.80 -23.60 -3.66
C GLU A 227 35.99 -24.91 -3.73
N LEU A 228 34.66 -24.83 -3.54
CA LEU A 228 33.76 -25.99 -3.60
C LEU A 228 33.36 -26.35 -5.03
N GLY A 229 33.11 -27.64 -5.27
CA GLY A 229 32.54 -28.12 -6.53
C GLY A 229 31.02 -27.90 -6.63
N TYR A 230 30.47 -27.99 -7.83
CA TYR A 230 29.04 -27.74 -8.05
C TYR A 230 28.11 -28.69 -7.29
N GLU A 231 28.44 -29.98 -7.18
CA GLU A 231 27.63 -30.97 -6.45
C GLU A 231 27.56 -30.63 -4.95
N GLU A 232 28.69 -30.20 -4.35
CA GLU A 232 28.74 -29.80 -2.94
C GLU A 232 27.90 -28.55 -2.68
N ILE A 233 27.97 -27.56 -3.59
CA ILE A 233 27.13 -26.36 -3.49
C ILE A 233 25.65 -26.71 -3.69
N ALA A 234 25.35 -27.64 -4.60
CA ALA A 234 23.99 -28.13 -4.83
C ALA A 234 23.41 -28.80 -3.58
N ASP A 235 24.22 -29.57 -2.85
CA ASP A 235 23.82 -30.18 -1.58
C ASP A 235 23.56 -29.12 -0.50
N ILE A 236 24.37 -28.06 -0.44
CA ILE A 236 24.18 -26.93 0.49
C ILE A 236 22.87 -26.20 0.19
N PHE A 237 22.61 -25.87 -1.08
CA PHE A 237 21.37 -25.19 -1.47
C PHE A 237 20.13 -26.09 -1.24
N ALA A 238 20.24 -27.39 -1.51
CA ALA A 238 19.19 -28.34 -1.18
C ALA A 238 18.94 -28.43 0.34
N GLU A 239 20.00 -28.43 1.16
CA GLU A 239 19.88 -28.40 2.62
C GLU A 239 19.17 -27.13 3.08
N TRP A 240 19.60 -25.95 2.61
CA TRP A 240 18.98 -24.67 2.95
C TRP A 240 17.51 -24.61 2.54
N ASN A 241 17.17 -25.20 1.40
CA ASN A 241 15.80 -25.25 0.89
C ASN A 241 14.90 -26.26 1.62
N SER A 242 15.48 -27.25 2.31
CA SER A 242 14.70 -28.30 2.98
C SER A 242 14.11 -27.88 4.34
N LYS A 243 14.71 -26.89 5.02
CA LYS A 243 14.39 -26.56 6.42
C LYS A 243 14.77 -25.12 6.79
N GLY A 244 14.26 -24.66 7.94
CA GLY A 244 14.60 -23.35 8.49
C GLY A 244 13.97 -22.18 7.73
N GLU A 245 14.66 -21.04 7.75
CA GLU A 245 14.17 -19.76 7.23
C GLU A 245 14.31 -19.59 5.71
N LEU A 246 14.98 -20.52 5.03
CA LEU A 246 15.10 -20.57 3.57
C LEU A 246 14.28 -21.71 2.93
N ARG A 247 13.44 -22.39 3.72
CA ARG A 247 12.71 -23.57 3.25
C ARG A 247 11.71 -23.26 2.13
N ASN A 248 11.52 -24.24 1.25
CA ASN A 248 10.54 -24.22 0.15
C ASN A 248 10.68 -22.99 -0.77
N ASN A 249 11.92 -22.53 -0.93
CA ASN A 249 12.31 -21.44 -1.81
C ASN A 249 12.59 -21.93 -3.24
N PHE A 250 11.89 -21.37 -4.21
CA PHE A 250 12.02 -21.81 -5.61
C PHE A 250 13.40 -21.50 -6.21
N LEU A 251 14.02 -20.37 -5.87
CA LEU A 251 15.33 -19.99 -6.41
C LEU A 251 16.46 -20.90 -5.91
N LEU A 252 16.42 -21.33 -4.66
CA LEU A 252 17.36 -22.32 -4.12
C LEU A 252 17.12 -23.72 -4.72
N GLU A 253 15.86 -24.10 -4.93
CA GLU A 253 15.49 -25.36 -5.60
C GLU A 253 16.11 -25.44 -7.00
N ILE A 254 15.82 -24.46 -7.86
CA ILE A 254 16.37 -24.44 -9.22
C ILE A 254 17.88 -24.25 -9.23
N GLY A 255 18.44 -23.53 -8.25
CA GLY A 255 19.89 -23.35 -8.11
C GLY A 255 20.59 -24.69 -7.84
N ALA A 256 20.05 -25.49 -6.91
CA ALA A 256 20.56 -26.82 -6.61
C ALA A 256 20.45 -27.77 -7.83
N ASP A 257 19.32 -27.74 -8.55
CA ASP A 257 19.14 -28.57 -9.74
C ASP A 257 20.08 -28.15 -10.88
N LEU A 258 20.19 -26.84 -11.14
CA LEU A 258 21.03 -26.27 -12.19
C LEU A 258 22.50 -26.69 -12.05
N LEU A 259 23.02 -26.68 -10.83
CA LEU A 259 24.40 -27.07 -10.52
C LEU A 259 24.72 -28.53 -10.85
N ARG A 260 23.69 -29.37 -11.02
CA ARG A 260 23.84 -30.79 -11.40
C ARG A 260 23.62 -31.05 -12.89
N VAL A 261 23.19 -30.05 -13.66
CA VAL A 261 22.90 -30.23 -15.09
C VAL A 261 24.20 -30.43 -15.87
N LYS A 262 24.40 -31.67 -16.34
CA LYS A 262 25.55 -32.05 -17.18
C LYS A 262 25.32 -31.66 -18.63
N LYS A 263 26.41 -31.41 -19.35
CA LYS A 263 26.38 -31.32 -20.82
C LYS A 263 25.97 -32.67 -21.41
N THR A 264 25.35 -32.63 -22.59
CA THR A 264 25.03 -33.85 -23.35
C THR A 264 25.49 -33.69 -24.80
N PRO A 265 25.73 -34.78 -25.55
CA PRO A 265 26.15 -34.68 -26.95
C PRO A 265 25.17 -33.90 -27.85
N LYS A 266 23.88 -33.81 -27.46
CA LYS A 266 22.85 -33.06 -28.19
C LYS A 266 22.58 -31.68 -27.60
N GLY A 267 23.03 -31.41 -26.38
CA GLY A 267 22.68 -30.22 -25.62
C GLY A 267 21.16 -29.99 -25.56
N ASP A 268 20.76 -28.72 -25.66
CA ASP A 268 19.36 -28.28 -25.76
C ASP A 268 18.78 -28.37 -27.19
N GLY A 269 19.56 -28.89 -28.17
CA GLY A 269 19.19 -28.91 -29.58
C GLY A 269 19.32 -27.57 -30.32
N LYS A 270 19.76 -26.51 -29.63
CA LYS A 270 20.08 -25.18 -30.20
C LYS A 270 21.56 -24.82 -30.07
N GLY A 271 22.38 -25.79 -29.63
CA GLY A 271 23.83 -25.67 -29.51
C GLY A 271 24.32 -25.33 -28.11
N GLN A 272 23.43 -25.13 -27.13
CA GLN A 272 23.83 -24.86 -25.73
C GLN A 272 23.95 -26.18 -24.96
N GLY A 273 24.93 -26.27 -24.05
CA GLY A 273 25.15 -27.46 -23.24
C GLY A 273 25.62 -28.70 -24.03
N VAL A 274 26.19 -28.48 -25.22
CA VAL A 274 26.75 -29.54 -26.07
C VAL A 274 28.14 -29.91 -25.57
N GLY A 275 28.33 -31.18 -25.25
CA GLY A 275 29.63 -31.70 -24.86
C GLY A 275 29.56 -33.12 -24.29
N ASP A 276 30.71 -33.77 -24.24
CA ASP A 276 30.83 -35.15 -23.73
C ASP A 276 31.06 -35.20 -22.21
N ASN A 277 31.50 -34.10 -21.59
CA ASN A 277 31.79 -33.96 -20.17
C ASN A 277 31.59 -32.50 -19.71
N GLY A 278 31.48 -32.28 -18.40
CA GLY A 278 31.29 -30.97 -17.78
C GLY A 278 29.82 -30.62 -17.50
N TYR A 279 29.58 -29.40 -17.06
CA TYR A 279 28.26 -28.90 -16.67
C TYR A 279 27.78 -27.82 -17.62
N VAL A 280 26.47 -27.69 -17.78
CA VAL A 280 25.90 -26.64 -18.63
C VAL A 280 26.30 -25.24 -18.16
N LEU A 281 26.47 -25.06 -16.83
CA LEU A 281 26.92 -23.79 -16.25
C LEU A 281 28.30 -23.34 -16.78
N ASP A 282 29.16 -24.26 -17.20
CA ASP A 282 30.49 -23.94 -17.76
C ASP A 282 30.40 -23.18 -19.10
N ASP A 283 29.25 -23.27 -19.81
CA ASP A 283 29.00 -22.54 -21.06
C ASP A 283 28.30 -21.19 -20.83
N VAL A 284 27.85 -20.91 -19.61
CA VAL A 284 27.06 -19.71 -19.31
C VAL A 284 27.99 -18.52 -19.12
N LEU A 285 27.76 -17.49 -19.93
CA LEU A 285 28.49 -16.24 -19.84
C LEU A 285 28.01 -15.42 -18.63
N ASP A 286 28.92 -14.67 -18.01
CA ASP A 286 28.64 -13.68 -16.95
C ASP A 286 27.96 -12.40 -17.51
N LYS A 287 26.89 -12.60 -18.26
CA LYS A 287 26.17 -11.57 -19.01
C LYS A 287 24.68 -11.87 -18.97
N VAL A 288 23.92 -11.06 -18.23
CA VAL A 288 22.46 -11.14 -18.27
C VAL A 288 21.96 -10.57 -19.59
N VAL A 289 21.37 -11.43 -20.42
CA VAL A 289 21.00 -11.10 -21.81
C VAL A 289 19.91 -10.04 -21.86
N GLN A 290 18.90 -10.13 -20.98
CA GLN A 290 17.76 -9.21 -21.01
C GLN A 290 18.13 -7.74 -20.74
N ASP A 291 19.21 -7.51 -19.98
CA ASP A 291 19.74 -6.17 -19.71
C ASP A 291 20.70 -5.68 -20.81
N ASP A 292 21.21 -6.57 -21.65
CA ASP A 292 22.04 -6.22 -22.83
C ASP A 292 21.19 -5.81 -24.04
N ASP A 293 20.05 -6.47 -24.24
CA ASP A 293 19.16 -6.21 -25.38
C ASP A 293 17.89 -5.42 -25.03
N ASN A 294 17.74 -5.01 -23.76
CA ASN A 294 16.60 -4.28 -23.21
C ASN A 294 15.24 -4.99 -23.39
N THR A 295 15.23 -6.33 -23.43
CA THR A 295 14.00 -7.10 -23.63
C THR A 295 13.14 -7.26 -22.37
N GLU A 296 13.65 -6.90 -21.18
CA GLU A 296 12.92 -6.94 -19.91
C GLU A 296 13.01 -5.60 -19.15
N GLY A 297 11.86 -4.95 -18.93
CA GLY A 297 11.79 -3.65 -18.26
C GLY A 297 11.39 -3.69 -16.78
N THR A 298 10.88 -4.81 -16.26
CA THR A 298 10.24 -4.83 -14.94
C THR A 298 11.19 -4.56 -13.76
N PRO A 299 12.43 -5.09 -13.71
CA PRO A 299 13.36 -4.72 -12.64
C PRO A 299 13.73 -3.24 -12.70
N TYR A 300 13.97 -2.70 -13.89
CA TYR A 300 14.26 -1.27 -14.10
C TYR A 300 13.12 -0.38 -13.60
N TRP A 301 11.87 -0.68 -14.00
CA TRP A 301 10.71 0.11 -13.55
C TRP A 301 10.50 0.03 -12.03
N ALA A 302 10.78 -1.11 -11.40
CA ALA A 302 10.72 -1.22 -9.94
C ALA A 302 11.70 -0.25 -9.26
N ILE A 303 12.93 -0.09 -9.77
CA ILE A 303 13.90 0.86 -9.21
C ILE A 303 13.46 2.32 -9.45
N MET A 304 12.88 2.61 -10.61
CA MET A 304 12.34 3.95 -10.89
C MET A 304 11.19 4.29 -9.92
N GLU A 305 10.29 3.34 -9.66
CA GLU A 305 9.16 3.54 -8.75
C GLU A 305 9.59 3.64 -7.28
N SER A 306 10.64 2.93 -6.86
CA SER A 306 11.12 3.05 -5.47
C SER A 306 11.65 4.46 -5.20
N ALA A 307 12.46 5.00 -6.10
CA ALA A 307 12.96 6.37 -6.01
C ALA A 307 11.83 7.41 -6.11
N ALA A 308 10.94 7.28 -7.10
CA ALA A 308 9.84 8.22 -7.32
C ALA A 308 8.86 8.29 -6.14
N ARG A 309 8.70 7.18 -5.40
CA ARG A 309 7.80 7.07 -4.25
C ARG A 309 8.50 7.24 -2.90
N HIS A 310 9.77 7.62 -2.91
CA HIS A 310 10.59 7.79 -1.70
C HIS A 310 10.62 6.53 -0.81
N VAL A 311 10.69 5.34 -1.41
CA VAL A 311 10.87 4.07 -0.71
C VAL A 311 12.32 3.60 -0.92
N SER A 312 13.08 3.52 0.18
CA SER A 312 14.48 3.08 0.11
C SER A 312 14.57 1.60 -0.22
N ALA A 313 15.06 1.27 -1.42
CA ALA A 313 15.15 -0.11 -1.93
C ALA A 313 16.56 -0.48 -2.44
N PRO A 314 17.62 -0.34 -1.63
CA PRO A 314 19.00 -0.53 -2.10
C PRO A 314 19.32 -1.98 -2.47
N THR A 315 18.72 -2.97 -1.80
CA THR A 315 18.97 -4.40 -2.10
C THR A 315 18.50 -4.73 -3.52
N LEU A 316 17.35 -4.20 -3.90
CA LEU A 316 16.80 -4.33 -5.25
C LEU A 316 17.65 -3.53 -6.27
N ALA A 317 18.03 -2.30 -5.92
CA ALA A 317 18.76 -1.41 -6.81
C ALA A 317 20.16 -1.91 -7.14
N THR A 318 20.95 -2.33 -6.15
CA THR A 318 22.32 -2.80 -6.38
C THR A 318 22.35 -4.15 -7.10
N ALA A 319 21.36 -5.02 -6.86
CA ALA A 319 21.14 -6.22 -7.66
C ALA A 319 20.91 -5.88 -9.15
N HIS A 320 20.12 -4.85 -9.46
CA HIS A 320 19.91 -4.41 -10.84
C HIS A 320 21.16 -3.78 -11.46
N TYR A 321 21.88 -2.92 -10.75
CA TYR A 321 23.13 -2.33 -11.26
C TYR A 321 24.23 -3.37 -11.53
N MET A 322 24.30 -4.44 -10.74
CA MET A 322 25.18 -5.57 -11.03
C MET A 322 24.83 -6.24 -12.36
N ARG A 323 23.53 -6.42 -12.65
CA ARG A 323 23.06 -6.98 -13.92
C ARG A 323 23.39 -6.09 -15.12
N ILE A 324 23.15 -4.78 -15.01
CA ILE A 324 23.53 -3.80 -16.04
C ILE A 324 25.04 -3.89 -16.33
N SER A 325 25.86 -3.93 -15.28
CA SER A 325 27.31 -4.10 -15.42
C SER A 325 27.66 -5.41 -16.11
N SER A 326 26.95 -6.50 -15.80
CA SER A 326 27.12 -7.79 -16.46
C SER A 326 26.78 -7.72 -17.96
N GLY A 327 25.67 -7.04 -18.32
CA GLY A 327 25.20 -6.83 -19.69
C GLY A 327 26.21 -6.07 -20.54
N ASN A 328 26.81 -5.01 -19.98
CA ASN A 328 27.87 -4.20 -20.58
C ASN A 328 29.25 -4.91 -20.60
N ARG A 329 29.26 -6.21 -20.87
CA ARG A 329 30.44 -7.08 -20.78
C ARG A 329 31.61 -6.63 -21.64
N ALA A 330 31.36 -6.23 -22.89
CA ALA A 330 32.41 -5.82 -23.81
C ALA A 330 33.21 -4.64 -23.25
N GLU A 331 32.51 -3.64 -22.71
CA GLU A 331 33.11 -2.49 -22.04
C GLU A 331 33.86 -2.92 -20.77
N ARG A 332 33.24 -3.74 -19.90
CA ARG A 332 33.88 -4.28 -18.69
C ARG A 332 35.24 -4.94 -18.97
N LEU A 333 35.33 -5.75 -20.04
CA LEU A 333 36.57 -6.42 -20.39
C LEU A 333 37.67 -5.46 -20.83
N GLU A 334 37.33 -4.38 -21.54
CA GLU A 334 38.30 -3.34 -21.88
C GLU A 334 38.73 -2.54 -20.64
N VAL A 335 37.78 -2.22 -19.76
CA VAL A 335 38.07 -1.54 -18.49
C VAL A 335 38.97 -2.39 -17.59
N ALA A 336 38.73 -3.70 -17.49
CA ALA A 336 39.53 -4.61 -16.66
C ALA A 336 41.02 -4.62 -17.04
N LYS A 337 41.34 -4.56 -18.35
CA LYS A 337 42.72 -4.44 -18.85
C LYS A 337 43.42 -3.16 -18.35
N LYS A 338 42.66 -2.10 -18.09
CA LYS A 338 43.16 -0.78 -17.66
C LYS A 338 43.24 -0.69 -16.14
N LEU A 339 42.18 -1.03 -15.43
CA LEU A 339 42.09 -0.88 -13.97
C LEU A 339 43.03 -1.82 -13.21
N LYS A 340 43.19 -3.08 -13.69
CA LYS A 340 44.07 -4.10 -13.06
C LYS A 340 43.86 -4.23 -11.55
N ILE A 341 42.63 -4.14 -11.09
CA ILE A 341 42.26 -4.39 -9.69
C ILE A 341 42.51 -5.88 -9.33
N PRO A 342 42.77 -6.19 -8.05
CA PRO A 342 42.81 -7.57 -7.59
C PRO A 342 41.53 -8.33 -7.95
N THR A 343 41.68 -9.62 -8.22
CA THR A 343 40.56 -10.55 -8.47
C THR A 343 40.19 -11.26 -7.18
N PRO A 344 38.95 -11.75 -7.03
CA PRO A 344 38.53 -12.52 -5.87
C PRO A 344 39.54 -13.62 -5.50
N THR A 345 39.86 -13.73 -4.21
CA THR A 345 40.75 -14.76 -3.66
C THR A 345 40.03 -15.67 -2.66
N PRO A 346 40.59 -16.84 -2.31
CA PRO A 346 39.97 -17.71 -1.32
C PRO A 346 39.79 -17.04 0.06
N ILE A 347 38.61 -17.19 0.64
CA ILE A 347 38.25 -16.65 1.96
C ILE A 347 38.86 -17.54 3.05
N ARG A 348 39.95 -17.04 3.66
CA ARG A 348 40.67 -17.74 4.74
C ARG A 348 40.22 -17.31 6.14
N GLY A 349 39.60 -16.14 6.27
CA GLY A 349 39.07 -15.61 7.52
C GLY A 349 37.66 -16.11 7.85
N MET A 350 37.56 -17.03 8.80
CA MET A 350 36.38 -17.40 9.63
C MET A 350 36.71 -18.70 10.37
N LYS A 351 36.22 -18.90 11.61
CA LYS A 351 36.67 -19.98 12.51
C LYS A 351 36.73 -21.36 11.84
N ASN A 352 35.71 -21.75 11.08
CA ASN A 352 35.66 -22.96 10.26
C ASN A 352 34.60 -22.85 9.13
N PHE A 353 34.56 -23.84 8.24
CA PHE A 353 33.63 -23.87 7.10
C PHE A 353 32.16 -23.91 7.51
N GLU A 354 31.80 -24.68 8.55
CA GLU A 354 30.40 -24.77 9.00
C GLU A 354 29.89 -23.42 9.53
N ALA A 355 30.73 -22.67 10.25
CA ALA A 355 30.41 -21.32 10.66
C ALA A 355 30.24 -20.39 9.45
N PHE A 356 31.13 -20.45 8.46
CA PHE A 356 30.99 -19.70 7.21
C PHE A 356 29.66 -20.00 6.51
N LYS A 357 29.34 -21.29 6.34
CA LYS A 357 28.10 -21.77 5.70
C LYS A 357 26.87 -21.24 6.43
N GLU A 358 26.83 -21.30 7.76
CA GLU A 358 25.69 -20.80 8.55
C GLU A 358 25.56 -19.28 8.50
N GLN A 359 26.67 -18.53 8.56
CA GLN A 359 26.62 -17.07 8.43
C GLN A 359 26.18 -16.65 7.02
N LEU A 360 26.66 -17.34 5.98
CA LEU A 360 26.24 -17.08 4.61
C LEU A 360 24.76 -17.37 4.41
N ARG A 361 24.27 -18.51 4.93
CA ARG A 361 22.85 -18.88 4.91
C ARG A 361 21.97 -17.78 5.53
N ARG A 362 22.37 -17.24 6.69
CA ARG A 362 21.65 -16.14 7.37
C ARG A 362 21.73 -14.83 6.61
N ALA A 363 22.87 -14.51 6.00
CA ALA A 363 23.02 -13.33 5.16
C ALA A 363 22.10 -13.40 3.92
N VAL A 364 22.01 -14.55 3.25
CA VAL A 364 21.08 -14.78 2.14
C VAL A 364 19.63 -14.61 2.59
N TYR A 365 19.26 -15.21 3.73
CA TYR A 365 17.92 -15.03 4.28
C TYR A 365 17.60 -13.56 4.59
N ALA A 366 18.54 -12.83 5.20
CA ALA A 366 18.36 -11.41 5.50
C ALA A 366 18.14 -10.59 4.22
N SER A 367 18.90 -10.86 3.15
CA SER A 367 18.70 -10.22 1.84
C SER A 367 17.35 -10.56 1.22
N PHE A 368 16.84 -11.78 1.41
CA PHE A 368 15.50 -12.15 0.96
C PHE A 368 14.44 -11.37 1.74
N LEU A 369 14.51 -11.38 3.08
CA LEU A 369 13.56 -10.67 3.93
C LEU A 369 13.57 -9.16 3.64
N ALA A 370 14.75 -8.55 3.48
CA ALA A 370 14.88 -7.15 3.11
C ALA A 370 14.28 -6.86 1.73
N SER A 371 14.47 -7.76 0.75
CA SER A 371 13.85 -7.61 -0.58
C SER A 371 12.32 -7.61 -0.48
N PHE A 372 11.73 -8.51 0.31
CA PHE A 372 10.30 -8.52 0.57
C PHE A 372 9.82 -7.24 1.29
N CYS A 373 10.57 -6.74 2.28
CA CYS A 373 10.23 -5.49 2.96
C CYS A 373 10.20 -4.33 1.97
N GLN A 374 11.29 -4.12 1.22
CA GLN A 374 11.41 -3.03 0.25
C GLN A 374 10.31 -3.09 -0.82
N GLY A 375 10.00 -4.29 -1.35
CA GLY A 375 8.94 -4.45 -2.33
C GLY A 375 7.52 -4.23 -1.77
N LEU A 376 7.20 -4.82 -0.61
CA LEU A 376 5.86 -4.64 0.00
C LEU A 376 5.61 -3.19 0.40
N GLU A 377 6.65 -2.47 0.85
CA GLU A 377 6.58 -1.03 1.16
C GLU A 377 6.30 -0.18 -0.08
N MET A 378 6.88 -0.55 -1.24
CA MET A 378 6.53 0.07 -2.51
C MET A 378 5.08 -0.17 -2.91
N ILE A 379 4.55 -1.38 -2.72
CA ILE A 379 3.14 -1.70 -3.02
C ILE A 379 2.22 -0.93 -2.08
N ALA A 380 2.56 -0.85 -0.79
CA ALA A 380 1.78 -0.08 0.18
C ALA A 380 1.70 1.40 -0.23
N ARG A 381 2.85 2.02 -0.53
CA ARG A 381 2.90 3.43 -0.94
C ARG A 381 2.15 3.67 -2.25
N ALA A 382 2.33 2.82 -3.25
CA ALA A 382 1.59 2.94 -4.51
C ALA A 382 0.08 2.75 -4.32
N SER A 383 -0.34 1.84 -3.43
CA SER A 383 -1.74 1.66 -3.12
C SER A 383 -2.38 2.91 -2.50
N GLU A 384 -1.64 3.64 -1.66
CA GLU A 384 -2.08 4.92 -1.09
C GLU A 384 -2.14 6.01 -2.14
N ASP A 385 -1.04 6.20 -2.89
CA ASP A 385 -0.90 7.27 -3.89
C ASP A 385 -1.94 7.15 -5.02
N GLU A 386 -2.25 5.92 -5.44
CA GLU A 386 -3.15 5.65 -6.57
C GLU A 386 -4.58 5.29 -6.12
N GLY A 387 -4.84 5.19 -4.81
CA GLY A 387 -6.15 4.82 -4.27
C GLY A 387 -6.61 3.39 -4.64
N TRP A 388 -5.67 2.46 -4.79
CA TRP A 388 -5.97 1.10 -5.27
C TRP A 388 -6.53 0.15 -4.21
N ASP A 389 -6.39 0.47 -2.92
CA ASP A 389 -6.80 -0.38 -1.79
C ASP A 389 -6.26 -1.83 -1.91
N ILE A 390 -4.97 -1.99 -2.22
CA ILE A 390 -4.32 -3.30 -2.35
C ILE A 390 -4.22 -3.99 -0.98
N ASP A 391 -4.55 -5.28 -0.95
CA ASP A 391 -4.35 -6.14 0.20
C ASP A 391 -2.99 -6.86 0.12
N LEU A 392 -2.02 -6.43 0.93
CA LEU A 392 -0.68 -7.00 0.98
C LEU A 392 -0.68 -8.47 1.46
N GLY A 393 -1.62 -8.84 2.34
CA GLY A 393 -1.79 -10.22 2.78
C GLY A 393 -2.21 -11.14 1.63
N LYS A 394 -3.07 -10.65 0.72
CA LYS A 394 -3.42 -11.35 -0.52
C LYS A 394 -2.30 -11.37 -1.55
N CYS A 395 -1.48 -10.32 -1.62
CA CYS A 395 -0.26 -10.33 -2.45
C CYS A 395 0.67 -11.48 -2.01
N LEU A 396 0.90 -11.62 -0.70
CA LEU A 396 1.66 -12.75 -0.16
C LEU A 396 0.98 -14.10 -0.39
N GLN A 397 -0.35 -14.18 -0.30
CA GLN A 397 -1.11 -15.40 -0.62
C GLN A 397 -0.78 -15.89 -2.03
N ILE A 398 -0.83 -15.00 -3.03
CA ILE A 398 -0.58 -15.40 -4.42
C ILE A 398 0.88 -15.73 -4.69
N TRP A 399 1.80 -15.32 -3.83
CA TRP A 399 3.22 -15.65 -3.93
C TRP A 399 3.63 -16.94 -3.20
N ARG A 400 2.70 -17.64 -2.54
CA ARG A 400 3.00 -18.91 -1.84
C ARG A 400 3.27 -20.08 -2.78
N ALA A 401 2.77 -20.06 -4.00
CA ALA A 401 3.06 -21.06 -5.02
C ALA A 401 2.96 -20.45 -6.43
N GLY A 402 3.44 -21.19 -7.43
CA GLY A 402 3.38 -20.80 -8.85
C GLY A 402 4.31 -19.65 -9.25
N CYS A 403 4.77 -18.80 -8.34
CA CYS A 403 5.67 -17.67 -8.62
C CYS A 403 7.15 -18.00 -8.38
N ILE A 404 8.06 -17.15 -8.90
CA ILE A 404 9.51 -17.31 -8.76
C ILE A 404 10.00 -16.96 -7.35
N ILE A 405 9.44 -15.93 -6.71
CA ILE A 405 9.87 -15.47 -5.37
C ILE A 405 9.33 -16.30 -4.21
N ARG A 406 8.75 -17.48 -4.50
CA ARG A 406 8.14 -18.35 -3.49
C ARG A 406 9.09 -18.53 -2.30
N SER A 407 8.65 -18.15 -1.11
CA SER A 407 9.41 -18.27 0.13
C SER A 407 8.46 -18.51 1.31
N GLU A 408 8.35 -19.76 1.75
CA GLU A 408 7.33 -20.16 2.73
C GLU A 408 7.56 -19.50 4.11
N ALA A 409 8.81 -19.51 4.58
CA ALA A 409 9.15 -18.97 5.89
C ALA A 409 8.85 -17.47 6.00
N ILE A 410 9.15 -16.70 4.95
CA ILE A 410 8.89 -15.26 4.89
C ILE A 410 7.38 -15.00 4.84
N ALA A 411 6.64 -15.75 4.00
CA ALA A 411 5.19 -15.64 3.92
C ALA A 411 4.52 -15.97 5.26
N ASP A 412 5.01 -16.98 6.00
CA ASP A 412 4.49 -17.36 7.31
C ASP A 412 4.68 -16.26 8.39
N ILE A 413 5.69 -15.40 8.25
CA ILE A 413 5.93 -14.27 9.14
C ILE A 413 5.03 -13.07 8.78
N LEU A 414 5.01 -12.69 7.50
CA LEU A 414 4.40 -11.44 7.05
C LEU A 414 2.88 -11.55 6.85
N GLN A 415 2.43 -12.63 6.20
CA GLN A 415 1.05 -12.74 5.71
C GLN A 415 0.00 -12.65 6.84
N PRO A 416 0.13 -13.33 7.99
CA PRO A 416 -0.91 -13.29 9.03
C PRO A 416 -1.14 -11.89 9.62
N ILE A 417 -0.12 -11.04 9.60
CA ILE A 417 -0.14 -9.69 10.16
C ILE A 417 -0.71 -8.71 9.13
N LEU A 418 -0.23 -8.80 7.88
CA LEU A 418 -0.69 -7.96 6.78
C LEU A 418 -2.12 -8.24 6.35
N SER A 419 -2.61 -9.47 6.52
CA SER A 419 -4.04 -9.78 6.32
C SER A 419 -4.97 -9.14 7.36
N LYS A 420 -4.43 -8.67 8.51
CA LYS A 420 -5.22 -8.04 9.58
C LYS A 420 -5.06 -6.52 9.61
N ASN A 421 -3.92 -6.01 9.19
CA ASN A 421 -3.62 -4.58 9.16
C ASN A 421 -3.33 -4.13 7.73
N ARG A 422 -4.35 -3.54 7.08
CA ARG A 422 -4.26 -3.07 5.69
C ARG A 422 -3.55 -1.73 5.53
N GLU A 423 -3.22 -1.06 6.65
CA GLU A 423 -2.68 0.29 6.64
C GLU A 423 -1.18 0.33 7.00
N LEU A 424 -0.55 -0.84 7.08
CA LEU A 424 0.87 -0.93 7.36
C LEU A 424 1.68 -0.54 6.12
N THR A 425 2.39 0.58 6.20
CA THR A 425 3.22 1.10 5.11
C THR A 425 4.70 0.75 5.23
N ASN A 426 5.14 0.25 6.39
CA ASN A 426 6.52 -0.12 6.66
C ASN A 426 6.58 -1.51 7.31
N MET A 427 7.21 -2.48 6.66
CA MET A 427 7.22 -3.87 7.13
C MET A 427 8.09 -4.05 8.38
N LYS A 428 9.02 -3.11 8.63
CA LYS A 428 9.92 -3.13 9.79
C LYS A 428 9.20 -2.75 11.10
N TYR A 429 7.98 -2.20 11.02
CA TYR A 429 7.12 -2.01 12.19
C TYR A 429 6.53 -3.32 12.72
N ILE A 430 6.70 -4.42 11.99
CA ILE A 430 6.33 -5.75 12.46
C ILE A 430 7.45 -6.26 13.37
N ASP A 431 7.16 -6.47 14.66
CA ASP A 431 8.13 -6.93 15.66
C ASP A 431 8.93 -8.15 15.19
N LYS A 432 8.25 -9.15 14.62
CA LYS A 432 8.90 -10.36 14.12
C LYS A 432 9.89 -10.09 12.97
N VAL A 433 9.60 -9.11 12.11
CA VAL A 433 10.51 -8.71 11.02
C VAL A 433 11.73 -8.00 11.61
N ALA A 434 11.51 -7.06 12.54
CA ALA A 434 12.58 -6.35 13.23
C ALA A 434 13.53 -7.32 13.98
N GLU A 435 12.97 -8.30 14.68
CA GLU A 435 13.72 -9.37 15.36
C GLU A 435 14.59 -10.19 14.38
N GLU A 436 14.05 -10.59 13.23
CA GLU A 436 14.79 -11.40 12.25
C GLU A 436 15.92 -10.60 11.58
N LEU A 437 15.69 -9.32 11.27
CA LEU A 437 16.72 -8.43 10.75
C LEU A 437 17.82 -8.19 11.81
N GLN A 438 17.45 -7.99 13.08
CA GLN A 438 18.39 -7.87 14.17
C GLN A 438 19.20 -9.16 14.37
N ARG A 439 18.55 -10.32 14.35
CA ARG A 439 19.17 -11.65 14.53
C ARG A 439 20.22 -11.94 13.47
N THR A 440 20.01 -11.45 12.26
CA THR A 440 20.87 -11.72 11.09
C THR A 440 21.90 -10.63 10.82
N TYR A 441 21.83 -9.50 11.53
CA TYR A 441 22.73 -8.36 11.38
C TYR A 441 24.22 -8.74 11.48
N SER A 442 24.61 -9.55 12.47
CA SER A 442 26.00 -9.99 12.61
C SER A 442 26.46 -10.85 11.45
N SER A 443 25.57 -11.69 10.90
CA SER A 443 25.86 -12.55 9.75
C SER A 443 26.11 -11.73 8.49
N LEU A 444 25.25 -10.73 8.22
CA LEU A 444 25.47 -9.76 7.13
C LEU A 444 26.81 -9.07 7.26
N LYS A 445 27.15 -8.60 8.47
CA LYS A 445 28.41 -7.92 8.76
C LYS A 445 29.63 -8.82 8.54
N GLU A 446 29.63 -10.02 9.12
CA GLU A 446 30.76 -10.96 9.03
C GLU A 446 31.02 -11.41 7.58
N ILE A 447 29.98 -11.75 6.83
CA ILE A 447 30.09 -12.13 5.42
C ILE A 447 30.58 -10.96 4.58
N THR A 448 30.08 -9.75 4.83
CA THR A 448 30.51 -8.55 4.11
C THR A 448 31.99 -8.24 4.34
N ILE A 449 32.46 -8.32 5.59
CA ILE A 449 33.88 -8.11 5.90
C ILE A 449 34.74 -9.16 5.18
N ALA A 450 34.37 -10.45 5.29
CA ALA A 450 35.16 -11.52 4.71
C ALA A 450 35.24 -11.42 3.18
N ALA A 451 34.13 -11.07 2.52
CA ALA A 451 34.08 -10.94 1.08
C ALA A 451 34.85 -9.70 0.57
N ILE A 452 34.76 -8.56 1.28
CA ILE A 452 35.54 -7.36 0.94
C ILE A 452 37.04 -7.60 1.13
N ASP A 453 37.43 -8.24 2.23
CA ASP A 453 38.84 -8.55 2.54
C ASP A 453 39.49 -9.44 1.46
N SER A 454 38.69 -10.27 0.77
CA SER A 454 39.16 -11.16 -0.28
C SER A 454 38.70 -10.77 -1.69
N ASP A 455 38.33 -9.50 -1.91
CA ASP A 455 37.97 -8.91 -3.22
C ASP A 455 36.77 -9.55 -3.95
N HIS A 456 35.83 -10.17 -3.22
CA HIS A 456 34.60 -10.74 -3.80
C HIS A 456 33.53 -9.67 -4.05
N TYR A 457 32.67 -9.93 -5.04
CA TYR A 457 31.55 -9.07 -5.39
C TYR A 457 30.27 -9.51 -4.67
N LEU A 458 29.71 -8.64 -3.82
CA LEU A 458 28.45 -8.91 -3.09
C LEU A 458 27.52 -7.68 -2.95
N PRO A 459 27.16 -7.00 -4.05
CA PRO A 459 26.44 -5.74 -3.99
C PRO A 459 25.06 -5.83 -3.30
N ALA A 460 24.31 -6.92 -3.42
CA ALA A 460 23.00 -7.04 -2.76
C ALA A 460 23.14 -7.35 -1.27
N ILE A 461 24.04 -8.25 -0.87
CA ILE A 461 24.28 -8.58 0.54
C ILE A 461 24.85 -7.37 1.30
N SER A 462 25.84 -6.68 0.72
CA SER A 462 26.44 -5.48 1.33
C SER A 462 25.46 -4.29 1.41
N ALA A 463 24.64 -4.08 0.37
CA ALA A 463 23.58 -3.07 0.41
C ALA A 463 22.50 -3.39 1.47
N THR A 464 22.19 -4.67 1.66
CA THR A 464 21.27 -5.11 2.72
C THR A 464 21.81 -4.79 4.12
N LEU A 465 23.13 -4.94 4.34
CA LEU A 465 23.75 -4.51 5.60
C LEU A 465 23.59 -3.00 5.82
N GLU A 466 23.88 -2.18 4.81
CA GLU A 466 23.72 -0.72 4.93
C GLU A 466 22.26 -0.30 5.13
N TYR A 467 21.32 -0.93 4.42
CA TYR A 467 19.88 -0.76 4.60
C TYR A 467 19.47 -0.91 6.06
N VAL A 468 19.84 -2.03 6.68
CA VAL A 468 19.51 -2.29 8.09
C VAL A 468 20.14 -1.23 9.02
N LYS A 469 21.35 -0.75 8.72
CA LYS A 469 22.04 0.26 9.55
C LYS A 469 21.33 1.61 9.53
N TYR A 470 20.98 2.14 8.36
CA TYR A 470 20.40 3.48 8.30
C TYR A 470 18.89 3.49 8.59
N GLU A 471 18.17 2.40 8.34
CA GLU A 471 16.75 2.30 8.71
C GLU A 471 16.56 2.15 10.23
N ALA A 472 17.54 1.57 10.93
CA ALA A 472 17.53 1.45 12.39
C ALA A 472 18.32 2.57 13.11
N GLY A 473 18.93 3.48 12.35
CA GLY A 473 19.80 4.53 12.90
C GLY A 473 19.01 5.75 13.37
N THR A 474 19.22 6.18 14.62
CA THR A 474 18.60 7.41 15.17
C THR A 474 19.33 8.69 14.79
N THR A 475 20.49 8.59 14.14
CA THR A 475 21.25 9.75 13.64
C THR A 475 22.05 9.33 12.43
N LEU A 476 21.90 10.07 11.34
CA LEU A 476 22.58 9.79 10.07
C LEU A 476 23.62 10.88 9.75
N PRO A 477 24.66 10.54 8.96
CA PRO A 477 25.65 11.52 8.51
C PRO A 477 25.06 12.57 7.55
N THR A 478 23.83 12.38 7.07
CA THR A 478 23.09 13.34 6.23
C THR A 478 22.94 14.71 6.89
N LYS A 479 23.04 14.82 8.22
CA LYS A 479 23.16 16.12 8.91
C LYS A 479 24.26 17.02 8.34
N PHE A 480 25.39 16.42 7.92
CA PHE A 480 26.49 17.16 7.32
C PHE A 480 26.17 17.54 5.87
N MET A 481 25.47 16.67 5.15
CA MET A 481 24.97 16.94 3.80
C MET A 481 23.98 18.12 3.78
N GLU A 482 23.00 18.13 4.69
CA GLU A 482 22.06 19.25 4.89
C GLU A 482 22.81 20.56 5.18
N ALA A 483 23.79 20.53 6.09
CA ALA A 483 24.60 21.71 6.39
C ALA A 483 25.43 22.20 5.18
N GLN A 484 25.93 21.30 4.33
CA GLN A 484 26.60 21.67 3.08
C GLN A 484 25.62 22.33 2.11
N MET A 485 24.44 21.74 1.92
CA MET A 485 23.39 22.26 1.05
C MET A 485 22.98 23.68 1.49
N ASP A 486 22.74 23.88 2.78
CA ASP A 486 22.47 25.22 3.30
C ASP A 486 23.64 26.19 3.07
N PHE A 487 24.88 25.76 3.35
CA PHE A 487 26.05 26.61 3.22
C PHE A 487 26.29 27.13 1.79
N PHE A 488 26.11 26.30 0.75
CA PHE A 488 26.32 26.75 -0.63
C PHE A 488 25.05 27.27 -1.32
N GLY A 489 23.86 26.87 -0.84
CA GLY A 489 22.61 27.05 -1.56
C GLY A 489 21.50 27.77 -0.79
N ALA A 490 21.72 28.10 0.49
CA ALA A 490 20.72 28.69 1.39
C ALA A 490 19.39 27.89 1.41
N HIS A 491 19.51 26.55 1.38
CA HIS A 491 18.39 25.62 1.36
C HIS A 491 17.62 25.53 2.68
N GLY A 492 18.19 26.04 3.79
CA GLY A 492 17.65 25.84 5.13
C GLY A 492 17.85 24.41 5.65
N TYR A 493 17.65 24.20 6.94
CA TYR A 493 17.67 22.88 7.58
C TYR A 493 16.81 22.89 8.85
N ASN A 494 16.36 21.69 9.24
CA ASN A 494 15.61 21.47 10.48
C ASN A 494 16.56 21.29 11.68
N LEU A 495 16.16 21.78 12.85
CA LEU A 495 16.86 21.70 14.12
C LEU A 495 16.40 20.48 14.93
N PRO A 496 17.33 19.75 15.57
CA PRO A 496 16.98 18.60 16.39
C PRO A 496 16.17 19.02 17.62
N GLY A 497 15.13 18.24 17.94
CA GLY A 497 14.25 18.47 19.10
C GLY A 497 13.34 19.70 19.02
N VAL A 498 13.33 20.45 17.91
CA VAL A 498 12.41 21.58 17.72
C VAL A 498 11.06 21.04 17.24
N PRO A 499 9.97 21.20 18.01
CA PRO A 499 8.66 20.69 17.63
C PRO A 499 8.16 21.36 16.35
N GLY A 500 8.03 20.56 15.29
CA GLY A 500 7.70 21.05 13.96
C GLY A 500 8.85 21.06 12.97
N GLU A 501 10.05 20.69 13.40
CA GLU A 501 11.21 20.44 12.55
C GLU A 501 11.68 18.99 12.73
N ASP A 502 11.62 18.47 13.95
CA ASP A 502 11.95 17.09 14.32
C ASP A 502 10.77 16.46 15.09
N PRO A 503 10.14 15.37 14.59
CA PRO A 503 10.49 14.61 13.38
C PRO A 503 10.00 15.24 12.06
N GLY A 504 9.34 16.41 12.10
CA GLY A 504 8.85 17.10 10.91
C GLY A 504 7.81 18.18 11.23
N PRO A 505 7.26 18.87 10.21
CA PRO A 505 6.26 19.92 10.38
C PRO A 505 5.07 19.45 11.21
N PRO A 506 4.64 20.25 12.21
CA PRO A 506 3.57 19.84 13.11
C PRO A 506 2.24 20.09 12.41
N VAL A 507 1.33 19.13 12.50
CA VAL A 507 -0.02 19.30 11.98
C VAL A 507 -0.79 20.12 13.01
N ARG A 508 -0.97 21.43 12.80
CA ARG A 508 -1.53 22.34 13.81
C ARG A 508 -3.06 22.37 13.85
N ILE A 509 -3.69 22.16 12.70
CA ILE A 509 -5.14 22.24 12.52
C ILE A 509 -5.67 20.84 12.26
N ALA A 510 -6.80 20.50 12.85
CA ALA A 510 -7.53 19.29 12.52
C ALA A 510 -9.00 19.56 12.22
N VAL A 511 -9.58 18.72 11.38
CA VAL A 511 -11.02 18.67 11.11
C VAL A 511 -11.57 17.35 11.62
N ILE A 512 -12.58 17.41 12.49
CA ILE A 512 -13.35 16.24 12.91
C ILE A 512 -14.70 16.28 12.21
N GLY A 513 -14.99 15.30 11.35
CA GLY A 513 -16.19 15.35 10.52
C GLY A 513 -16.70 13.98 10.07
N GLY A 514 -17.69 14.01 9.17
CA GLY A 514 -18.15 12.83 8.45
C GLY A 514 -17.24 12.52 7.26
N THR A 515 -17.24 11.26 6.80
CA THR A 515 -16.37 10.76 5.72
C THR A 515 -16.43 11.58 4.43
N GLY A 516 -17.57 12.24 4.14
CA GLY A 516 -17.70 13.14 3.00
C GLY A 516 -16.76 14.35 2.98
N LEU A 517 -16.14 14.70 4.11
CA LEU A 517 -15.18 15.81 4.23
C LEU A 517 -13.71 15.37 4.11
N ARG A 518 -13.44 14.07 3.87
CA ARG A 518 -12.08 13.54 3.68
C ARG A 518 -11.42 14.07 2.40
N GLU A 519 -12.23 14.34 1.38
CA GLU A 519 -11.79 14.87 0.09
C GLU A 519 -12.19 16.34 -0.02
N LEU A 520 -11.25 17.23 0.33
CA LEU A 520 -11.41 18.67 0.19
C LEU A 520 -10.82 19.13 -1.16
N PRO A 521 -11.58 19.86 -2.00
CA PRO A 521 -11.04 20.43 -3.22
C PRO A 521 -9.83 21.32 -2.92
N GLY A 522 -8.73 21.11 -3.67
CA GLY A 522 -7.48 21.85 -3.49
C GLY A 522 -6.50 21.27 -2.46
N PHE A 523 -6.87 20.18 -1.77
CA PHE A 523 -6.01 19.50 -0.81
C PHE A 523 -5.47 18.18 -1.40
N THR A 524 -4.22 17.85 -1.09
CA THR A 524 -3.59 16.57 -1.45
C THR A 524 -3.35 15.72 -0.20
N GLN A 525 -3.70 14.44 -0.25
CA GLN A 525 -3.38 13.55 0.88
C GLN A 525 -1.87 13.33 0.94
N ALA A 526 -1.27 13.66 2.08
CA ALA A 526 0.16 13.52 2.34
C ALA A 526 0.50 12.25 3.14
N ALA A 527 -0.38 11.83 4.04
CA ALA A 527 -0.20 10.62 4.85
C ALA A 527 -1.52 10.11 5.44
N SER A 528 -1.53 8.85 5.89
CA SER A 528 -2.56 8.29 6.79
C SER A 528 -1.86 7.76 8.05
N LEU A 529 -2.26 8.22 9.23
CA LEU A 529 -1.59 7.91 10.49
C LEU A 529 -2.46 6.99 11.37
N ASN A 530 -1.90 5.83 11.72
CA ASN A 530 -2.46 4.91 12.71
C ASN A 530 -1.77 5.10 14.06
N ILE A 531 -2.41 5.84 14.95
CA ILE A 531 -1.83 6.20 16.24
C ILE A 531 -2.45 5.35 17.34
N SER A 532 -1.62 4.59 18.04
CA SER A 532 -2.02 3.93 19.28
C SER A 532 -1.91 4.93 20.43
N THR A 533 -2.98 5.06 21.22
CA THR A 533 -2.99 5.92 22.42
C THR A 533 -3.19 5.08 23.68
N PRO A 534 -2.80 5.58 24.87
CA PRO A 534 -3.11 4.91 26.13
C PRO A 534 -4.61 4.72 26.41
N TRP A 535 -5.49 5.36 25.64
CA TRP A 535 -6.95 5.24 25.76
C TRP A 535 -7.58 4.38 24.65
N GLY A 536 -6.76 3.66 23.87
CA GLY A 536 -7.18 2.83 22.74
C GLY A 536 -6.93 3.47 21.38
N ALA A 537 -7.52 2.89 20.35
CA ALA A 537 -7.42 3.38 18.97
C ALA A 537 -8.41 4.55 18.72
N PRO A 538 -8.03 5.55 17.91
CA PRO A 538 -8.96 6.54 17.38
C PRO A 538 -10.08 5.92 16.54
N SER A 539 -11.13 6.69 16.28
CA SER A 539 -12.30 6.26 15.49
C SER A 539 -11.95 5.89 14.05
N SER A 540 -10.93 6.53 13.49
CA SER A 540 -10.37 6.22 12.16
C SER A 540 -8.87 6.56 12.14
N PRO A 541 -8.13 6.11 11.13
CA PRO A 541 -6.82 6.67 10.81
C PRO A 541 -6.94 8.19 10.61
N ILE A 542 -5.90 8.92 10.99
CA ILE A 542 -5.84 10.37 10.81
C ILE A 542 -5.24 10.65 9.43
N THR A 543 -6.04 11.20 8.53
CA THR A 543 -5.55 11.60 7.20
C THR A 543 -4.84 12.94 7.32
N ILE A 544 -3.60 13.07 6.84
CA ILE A 544 -2.92 14.35 6.72
C ILE A 544 -3.12 14.88 5.31
N LEU A 545 -3.70 16.06 5.21
CA LEU A 545 -3.95 16.77 3.96
C LEU A 545 -3.01 17.98 3.86
N HIS A 546 -2.34 18.12 2.73
CA HIS A 546 -1.58 19.31 2.37
C HIS A 546 -2.44 20.28 1.59
N HIS A 547 -2.41 21.54 2.00
CA HIS A 547 -3.13 22.65 1.38
C HIS A 547 -2.17 23.77 1.03
N THR A 548 -2.26 24.33 -0.17
CA THR A 548 -1.38 25.42 -0.59
C THR A 548 -2.09 26.76 -0.45
N VAL A 549 -1.63 27.61 0.47
CA VAL A 549 -2.15 28.96 0.68
C VAL A 549 -1.03 29.96 0.40
N LYS A 550 -1.19 30.80 -0.63
CA LYS A 550 -0.22 31.86 -1.01
C LYS A 550 1.24 31.34 -1.01
N ASP A 551 1.47 30.23 -1.71
CA ASP A 551 2.78 29.56 -1.87
C ASP A 551 3.35 28.87 -0.61
N LYS A 552 2.57 28.73 0.47
CA LYS A 552 2.94 27.92 1.65
C LYS A 552 2.06 26.66 1.73
N THR A 553 2.69 25.50 1.92
CA THR A 553 1.98 24.25 2.19
C THR A 553 1.68 24.13 3.68
N VAL A 554 0.40 23.94 4.02
CA VAL A 554 -0.08 23.72 5.39
C VAL A 554 -0.62 22.32 5.52
N ALA A 555 -0.23 21.61 6.57
CA ALA A 555 -0.75 20.29 6.90
C ALA A 555 -1.98 20.39 7.81
N VAL A 556 -3.07 19.72 7.43
CA VAL A 556 -4.33 19.63 8.16
C VAL A 556 -4.64 18.17 8.44
N ALA A 557 -4.90 17.83 9.70
CA ALA A 557 -5.34 16.49 10.09
C ALA A 557 -6.85 16.33 9.84
N PHE A 558 -7.29 15.18 9.37
CA PHE A 558 -8.69 14.84 9.23
C PHE A 558 -9.00 13.54 9.96
N LEU A 559 -10.05 13.56 10.78
CA LEU A 559 -10.49 12.40 11.56
C LEU A 559 -12.00 12.17 11.36
N SER A 560 -12.37 10.94 10.98
CA SER A 560 -13.78 10.54 10.84
C SER A 560 -14.35 10.16 12.19
N ARG A 561 -15.28 10.96 12.73
CA ARG A 561 -15.82 10.77 14.09
C ARG A 561 -16.44 9.40 14.32
N HIS A 562 -17.25 8.94 13.36
CA HIS A 562 -17.99 7.67 13.43
C HIS A 562 -17.26 6.51 12.73
N GLY A 563 -15.96 6.68 12.47
CA GLY A 563 -15.14 5.75 11.71
C GLY A 563 -15.29 5.87 10.19
N SER A 564 -14.37 5.24 9.47
CA SER A 564 -14.24 5.33 8.00
C SER A 564 -15.47 4.83 7.22
N HIS A 565 -16.34 4.04 7.86
CA HIS A 565 -17.57 3.51 7.29
C HIS A 565 -18.82 3.93 8.07
N HIS A 566 -18.71 4.94 8.94
CA HIS A 566 -19.79 5.36 9.84
C HIS A 566 -20.30 4.21 10.73
N GLN A 567 -19.39 3.34 11.18
CA GLN A 567 -19.73 2.13 11.92
C GLN A 567 -19.79 2.29 13.44
N ILE A 568 -19.39 3.46 13.99
CA ILE A 568 -19.31 3.71 15.44
C ILE A 568 -20.51 4.56 15.88
N ALA A 569 -21.33 4.05 16.81
CA ALA A 569 -22.47 4.82 17.32
C ALA A 569 -22.01 6.04 18.17
N PRO A 570 -22.83 7.09 18.34
CA PRO A 570 -22.43 8.30 19.09
C PRO A 570 -21.92 8.05 20.52
N HIS A 571 -22.44 7.03 21.22
CA HIS A 571 -21.99 6.68 22.57
C HIS A 571 -20.73 5.81 22.60
N GLU A 572 -20.33 5.24 21.46
CA GLU A 572 -19.14 4.40 21.31
C GLU A 572 -17.92 5.19 20.78
N VAL A 573 -18.11 6.47 20.41
CA VAL A 573 -17.03 7.31 19.89
C VAL A 573 -15.88 7.39 20.91
N PRO A 574 -14.66 6.95 20.56
CA PRO A 574 -13.52 6.91 21.46
C PRO A 574 -12.86 8.30 21.60
N ALA A 575 -13.61 9.27 22.14
CA ALA A 575 -13.23 10.68 22.14
C ALA A 575 -11.85 10.95 22.80
N ARG A 576 -11.47 10.20 23.84
CA ARG A 576 -10.14 10.29 24.46
C ARG A 576 -9.04 9.92 23.49
N ALA A 577 -9.17 8.78 22.81
CA ALA A 577 -8.19 8.35 21.81
C ALA A 577 -8.12 9.34 20.64
N ASN A 578 -9.27 9.82 20.18
CA ASN A 578 -9.35 10.82 19.11
C ASN A 578 -8.57 12.10 19.43
N ILE A 579 -8.88 12.74 20.55
CA ILE A 579 -8.26 14.00 20.94
C ILE A 579 -6.79 13.80 21.33
N ALA A 580 -6.44 12.70 22.01
CA ALA A 580 -5.07 12.38 22.36
C ALA A 580 -4.18 12.17 21.12
N ALA A 581 -4.67 11.43 20.12
CA ALA A 581 -3.94 11.19 18.87
C ALA A 581 -3.75 12.47 18.05
N LEU A 582 -4.77 13.34 17.99
CA LEU A 582 -4.63 14.66 17.34
C LEU A 582 -3.60 15.51 18.09
N ARG A 583 -3.64 15.55 19.43
CA ARG A 583 -2.67 16.29 20.23
C ARG A 583 -1.24 15.80 20.00
N SER A 584 -1.02 14.49 19.92
CA SER A 584 0.32 13.90 19.78
C SER A 584 1.01 14.23 18.46
N ILE A 585 0.25 14.50 17.39
CA ILE A 585 0.79 14.95 16.10
C ILE A 585 0.94 16.48 15.98
N GLY A 586 0.73 17.20 17.09
CA GLY A 586 0.94 18.64 17.17
C GLY A 586 -0.30 19.50 16.99
N VAL A 587 -1.51 18.91 16.88
CA VAL A 587 -2.76 19.66 16.70
C VAL A 587 -3.01 20.52 17.92
N ARG A 588 -3.38 21.77 17.66
CA ARG A 588 -3.76 22.78 18.65
C ARG A 588 -5.07 23.47 18.33
N THR A 589 -5.60 23.32 17.12
CA THR A 589 -6.93 23.82 16.74
C THR A 589 -7.75 22.74 16.04
N ILE A 590 -9.00 22.56 16.45
CA ILE A 590 -9.96 21.61 15.88
C ILE A 590 -11.19 22.37 15.36
N ILE A 591 -11.53 22.13 14.09
CA ILE A 591 -12.82 22.46 13.50
C ILE A 591 -13.65 21.18 13.41
N ALA A 592 -14.73 21.11 14.18
CA ALA A 592 -15.60 19.95 14.21
C ALA A 592 -16.91 20.21 13.45
N PHE A 593 -17.34 19.29 12.60
CA PHE A 593 -18.65 19.35 11.94
C PHE A 593 -19.64 18.42 12.63
N SER A 594 -20.90 18.82 12.77
CA SER A 594 -21.97 17.93 13.25
C SER A 594 -23.26 18.20 12.49
N ALA A 595 -23.93 17.13 12.05
CA ALA A 595 -25.37 17.20 11.76
C ALA A 595 -26.12 17.43 13.08
N VAL A 596 -27.14 18.26 13.06
CA VAL A 596 -27.94 18.64 14.23
C VAL A 596 -29.42 18.77 13.87
N GLY A 597 -30.29 18.47 14.83
CA GLY A 597 -31.69 18.87 14.76
C GLY A 597 -31.84 20.32 15.23
N SER A 598 -32.71 21.09 14.59
CA SER A 598 -33.02 22.45 14.99
C SER A 598 -34.06 22.48 16.11
N LEU A 599 -33.78 23.24 17.15
CA LEU A 599 -34.72 23.53 18.24
C LEU A 599 -35.33 24.93 18.09
N GLN A 600 -35.20 25.58 16.93
CA GLN A 600 -35.72 26.94 16.66
C GLN A 600 -36.35 27.01 15.26
N GLU A 601 -37.40 27.80 15.07
CA GLU A 601 -38.08 27.86 13.77
C GLU A 601 -37.22 28.57 12.72
N GLU A 602 -36.46 29.57 13.17
CA GLU A 602 -35.58 30.41 12.35
C GLU A 602 -34.34 29.68 11.83
N ILE A 603 -33.92 28.59 12.48
CA ILE A 603 -32.79 27.74 12.05
C ILE A 603 -33.36 26.62 11.18
N LYS A 604 -33.38 26.83 9.88
CA LYS A 604 -34.05 25.94 8.92
C LYS A 604 -33.15 24.76 8.57
N PRO A 605 -33.70 23.59 8.17
CA PRO A 605 -32.91 22.54 7.56
C PRO A 605 -32.07 23.10 6.42
N ARG A 606 -30.79 22.72 6.43
CA ARG A 606 -29.67 23.19 5.60
C ARG A 606 -28.95 24.45 6.08
N ASP A 607 -29.44 25.15 7.10
CA ASP A 607 -28.69 26.24 7.71
C ASP A 607 -27.47 25.73 8.50
N PHE A 608 -26.53 26.64 8.72
CA PHE A 608 -25.34 26.41 9.54
C PHE A 608 -25.44 27.23 10.83
N VAL A 609 -24.91 26.69 11.93
CA VAL A 609 -24.88 27.37 13.23
C VAL A 609 -23.48 27.26 13.82
N VAL A 610 -22.96 28.37 14.34
CA VAL A 610 -21.70 28.42 15.08
C VAL A 610 -22.03 28.50 16.58
N PRO A 611 -22.15 27.37 17.30
CA PRO A 611 -22.49 27.41 18.71
C PRO A 611 -21.36 28.03 19.55
N ASP A 612 -21.77 28.73 20.60
CA ASP A 612 -20.92 29.35 21.61
C ASP A 612 -21.13 28.75 23.01
N GLN A 613 -22.23 28.04 23.23
CA GLN A 613 -22.56 27.36 24.49
C GLN A 613 -23.10 25.95 24.26
N VAL A 614 -23.00 25.08 25.26
CA VAL A 614 -23.55 23.72 25.21
C VAL A 614 -24.16 23.27 26.54
N ILE A 615 -25.30 22.57 26.45
CA ILE A 615 -25.98 21.90 27.56
C ILE A 615 -25.70 20.39 27.50
N ASP A 616 -25.17 19.83 28.58
CA ASP A 616 -24.90 18.40 28.72
C ASP A 616 -26.15 17.61 29.13
N ARG A 617 -26.62 16.73 28.25
CA ARG A 617 -27.66 15.73 28.52
C ARG A 617 -27.18 14.31 28.24
N THR A 618 -25.87 14.10 28.28
CA THR A 618 -25.27 12.76 28.25
C THR A 618 -25.40 12.06 29.60
N LYS A 619 -25.40 10.73 29.62
CA LYS A 619 -25.67 9.92 30.83
C LYS A 619 -24.41 9.52 31.59
N GLY A 620 -23.27 10.13 31.29
CA GLY A 620 -21.98 9.82 31.93
C GLY A 620 -21.38 8.46 31.55
N ILE A 621 -21.95 7.76 30.56
CA ILE A 621 -21.41 6.49 30.04
C ILE A 621 -20.13 6.68 29.22
N ARG A 622 -19.96 7.88 28.67
CA ARG A 622 -18.83 8.23 27.79
C ARG A 622 -17.69 8.79 28.62
N PRO A 623 -16.45 8.31 28.45
CA PRO A 623 -15.31 8.92 29.11
C PRO A 623 -15.13 10.38 28.66
N PHE A 624 -15.03 11.30 29.63
CA PHE A 624 -15.05 12.75 29.37
C PHE A 624 -13.83 13.50 29.94
N THR A 625 -12.87 12.79 30.52
CA THR A 625 -11.65 13.38 31.08
C THR A 625 -10.41 12.51 30.85
N PHE A 626 -9.26 13.16 30.69
CA PHE A 626 -7.93 12.58 30.76
C PHE A 626 -7.40 12.47 32.20
N PHE A 627 -7.98 13.23 33.13
CA PHE A 627 -7.52 13.30 34.52
C PHE A 627 -8.31 12.36 35.43
N GLU A 628 -7.94 11.07 35.41
CA GLU A 628 -8.53 10.03 36.26
C GLU A 628 -7.50 8.99 36.71
N GLY A 629 -7.87 8.13 37.67
CA GLY A 629 -7.04 6.99 38.07
C GLY A 629 -5.80 7.37 38.88
N GLY A 630 -5.87 8.46 39.65
CA GLY A 630 -4.77 8.94 40.52
C GLY A 630 -4.27 10.35 40.21
N VAL A 631 -4.91 11.06 39.28
CA VAL A 631 -4.68 12.47 38.98
C VAL A 631 -6.03 13.18 38.86
N VAL A 632 -6.18 14.34 39.51
CA VAL A 632 -7.39 15.16 39.46
C VAL A 632 -7.06 16.51 38.84
N GLY A 633 -7.80 16.86 37.77
CA GLY A 633 -7.73 18.14 37.08
C GLY A 633 -9.10 18.84 37.08
N HIS A 634 -9.12 20.12 37.44
CA HIS A 634 -10.26 21.03 37.35
C HIS A 634 -9.96 22.11 36.31
N VAL A 635 -10.14 21.77 35.04
CA VAL A 635 -9.87 22.70 33.92
C VAL A 635 -11.10 23.58 33.67
N PRO A 636 -10.95 24.91 33.59
CA PRO A 636 -12.08 25.81 33.29
C PRO A 636 -12.75 25.50 31.94
N PHE A 637 -14.08 25.47 31.93
CA PHE A 637 -14.88 25.08 30.75
C PHE A 637 -16.15 25.95 30.57
N GLY A 638 -16.14 27.19 31.09
CA GLY A 638 -17.28 28.11 30.97
C GLY A 638 -17.63 28.49 29.53
N ASP A 639 -16.62 28.46 28.65
CA ASP A 639 -16.75 28.69 27.21
C ASP A 639 -16.26 27.44 26.46
N PRO A 640 -17.19 26.54 26.09
CA PRO A 640 -16.87 25.25 25.48
C PRO A 640 -16.26 25.35 24.07
N PHE A 641 -16.58 26.43 23.36
CA PHE A 641 -16.12 26.71 22.01
C PHE A 641 -15.22 27.96 21.99
N ASP A 642 -14.18 27.95 21.17
CA ASP A 642 -13.19 29.04 21.12
C ASP A 642 -13.70 30.25 20.33
N GLU A 643 -13.91 31.39 21.00
CA GLU A 643 -14.43 32.61 20.37
C GLU A 643 -13.50 33.18 19.27
N GLY A 644 -12.18 33.00 19.37
CA GLY A 644 -11.25 33.45 18.33
C GLY A 644 -11.44 32.65 17.04
N VAL A 645 -11.50 31.32 17.17
CA VAL A 645 -11.78 30.42 16.04
C VAL A 645 -13.21 30.66 15.51
N ALA A 646 -14.19 30.87 16.39
CA ALA A 646 -15.57 31.17 16.02
C ALA A 646 -15.69 32.43 15.16
N LYS A 647 -14.89 33.48 15.43
CA LYS A 647 -14.87 34.70 14.63
C LYS A 647 -14.33 34.45 13.23
N VAL A 648 -13.29 33.64 13.10
CA VAL A 648 -12.76 33.21 11.78
C VAL A 648 -13.85 32.45 11.02
N VAL A 649 -14.49 31.47 11.67
CA VAL A 649 -15.59 30.70 11.05
C VAL A 649 -16.72 31.61 10.57
N ARG A 650 -17.17 32.56 11.41
CA ARG A 650 -18.22 33.52 11.05
C ARG A 650 -17.83 34.42 9.89
N ALA A 651 -16.59 34.91 9.88
CA ALA A 651 -16.09 35.75 8.78
C ALA A 651 -16.09 35.02 7.43
N CYS A 652 -15.88 33.70 7.43
CA CYS A 652 -15.92 32.87 6.23
C CYS A 652 -17.35 32.54 5.75
N GLY A 653 -18.41 32.98 6.44
CA GLY A 653 -19.80 32.63 6.10
C GLY A 653 -20.22 33.03 4.67
N HIS A 654 -19.51 33.99 4.06
CA HIS A 654 -19.72 34.40 2.67
C HIS A 654 -19.45 33.28 1.64
N SER A 655 -18.78 32.18 2.03
CA SER A 655 -18.49 31.07 1.13
C SER A 655 -19.65 30.07 1.00
N LEU A 656 -20.73 30.24 1.76
CA LEU A 656 -21.94 29.43 1.63
C LEU A 656 -22.73 29.89 0.40
N GLU A 657 -23.09 28.96 -0.47
CA GLU A 657 -23.81 29.23 -1.72
C GLU A 657 -25.24 28.65 -1.70
N GLY A 658 -26.14 29.24 -2.49
CA GLY A 658 -27.52 28.76 -2.68
C GLY A 658 -28.60 29.66 -2.06
N GLU A 659 -29.77 29.73 -2.69
CA GLU A 659 -30.89 30.51 -2.19
C GLU A 659 -31.39 29.97 -0.84
N GLY A 660 -31.34 30.81 0.20
CA GLY A 660 -31.97 30.56 1.50
C GLY A 660 -31.15 29.78 2.53
N VAL A 661 -29.85 29.54 2.30
CA VAL A 661 -28.93 29.00 3.32
C VAL A 661 -28.40 30.14 4.20
N THR A 662 -28.58 30.05 5.51
CA THR A 662 -28.15 31.07 6.48
C THR A 662 -27.10 30.53 7.44
N LEU A 663 -26.07 31.33 7.74
CA LEU A 663 -25.17 31.09 8.87
C LEU A 663 -25.69 31.84 10.09
N HIS A 664 -25.98 31.11 11.16
CA HIS A 664 -26.35 31.65 12.46
C HIS A 664 -25.12 31.77 13.33
N ASP A 665 -24.79 33.01 13.71
CA ASP A 665 -23.52 33.38 14.35
C ASP A 665 -23.33 32.82 15.77
N ARG A 666 -24.41 32.47 16.46
CA ARG A 666 -24.43 31.97 17.85
C ARG A 666 -25.54 30.96 18.06
N GLY A 667 -25.44 30.16 19.10
CA GLY A 667 -26.47 29.21 19.47
C GLY A 667 -26.07 28.31 20.63
N THR A 668 -27.05 27.91 21.44
CA THR A 668 -26.84 26.96 22.53
C THR A 668 -27.10 25.54 22.01
N LEU A 669 -26.05 24.73 21.92
CA LEU A 669 -26.14 23.33 21.52
C LEU A 669 -26.64 22.46 22.70
N VAL A 670 -27.56 21.55 22.46
CA VAL A 670 -27.90 20.50 23.42
C VAL A 670 -27.20 19.22 22.97
N CYS A 671 -26.35 18.63 23.82
CA CYS A 671 -25.72 17.35 23.53
C CYS A 671 -26.42 16.24 24.31
N MET A 672 -27.23 15.43 23.63
CA MET A 672 -27.97 14.32 24.25
C MET A 672 -27.26 12.98 24.07
N GLU A 673 -27.73 11.98 24.83
CA GLU A 673 -27.29 10.60 24.65
C GLU A 673 -27.93 9.98 23.39
N GLY A 674 -27.10 9.57 22.42
CA GLY A 674 -27.54 8.81 21.26
C GLY A 674 -27.58 7.30 21.51
N PRO A 675 -28.08 6.48 20.56
CA PRO A 675 -28.31 6.84 19.16
C PRO A 675 -29.75 7.27 18.81
N GLN A 676 -30.72 7.14 19.72
CA GLN A 676 -32.10 7.52 19.42
C GLN A 676 -32.28 9.03 19.32
N PHE A 677 -33.13 9.47 18.40
CA PHE A 677 -33.61 10.86 18.35
C PHE A 677 -34.48 11.20 19.57
N SER A 678 -34.65 12.49 19.81
CA SER A 678 -35.45 13.02 20.91
C SER A 678 -36.89 12.52 20.86
N THR A 679 -37.51 12.31 22.01
CA THR A 679 -38.98 12.37 22.10
C THR A 679 -39.47 13.81 21.90
N ARG A 680 -40.70 14.01 21.45
CA ARG A 680 -41.29 15.37 21.34
C ARG A 680 -41.25 16.14 22.67
N ALA A 681 -41.42 15.43 23.79
CA ALA A 681 -41.39 16.01 25.12
C ALA A 681 -39.99 16.54 25.47
N GLU A 682 -38.95 15.79 25.14
CA GLU A 682 -37.55 16.23 25.26
C GLU A 682 -37.28 17.44 24.38
N SER A 683 -37.68 17.42 23.11
CA SER A 683 -37.52 18.56 22.20
C SER A 683 -38.18 19.83 22.77
N LYS A 684 -39.44 19.73 23.22
CA LYS A 684 -40.17 20.86 23.83
C LYS A 684 -39.51 21.34 25.14
N LEU A 685 -38.95 20.44 25.94
CA LEU A 685 -38.19 20.78 27.15
C LEU A 685 -36.89 21.53 26.80
N TYR A 686 -36.10 21.03 25.87
CA TYR A 686 -34.82 21.64 25.48
C TYR A 686 -35.01 23.02 24.85
N ARG A 687 -36.10 23.21 24.10
CA ARG A 687 -36.54 24.54 23.65
C ARG A 687 -36.82 25.49 24.80
N SER A 688 -37.50 25.02 25.85
CA SER A 688 -37.79 25.85 27.02
C SER A 688 -36.54 26.28 27.79
N TRP A 689 -35.41 25.58 27.61
CA TRP A 689 -34.11 25.94 28.17
C TRP A 689 -33.30 26.90 27.28
N GLY A 690 -33.85 27.32 26.13
CA GLY A 690 -33.17 28.17 25.16
C GLY A 690 -32.21 27.41 24.23
N GLY A 691 -32.32 26.09 24.12
CA GLY A 691 -31.55 25.32 23.14
C GLY A 691 -31.85 25.78 21.71
N SER A 692 -30.80 25.98 20.92
CA SER A 692 -30.88 26.38 19.50
C SER A 692 -30.85 25.18 18.57
N VAL A 693 -29.97 24.23 18.86
CA VAL A 693 -29.76 23.01 18.07
C VAL A 693 -29.43 21.83 18.99
N ILE A 694 -29.63 20.59 18.54
CA ILE A 694 -29.38 19.37 19.30
C ILE A 694 -28.55 18.37 18.52
N ASN A 695 -27.56 17.74 19.18
CA ASN A 695 -26.75 16.67 18.63
C ASN A 695 -26.42 15.59 19.66
N MET A 696 -25.61 14.62 19.25
CA MET A 696 -25.25 13.47 20.08
C MET A 696 -23.75 13.30 20.29
N SER A 697 -22.89 14.25 19.91
CA SER A 697 -21.45 13.99 19.76
C SER A 697 -20.50 15.08 20.30
N ALA A 698 -20.97 16.31 20.52
CA ALA A 698 -20.06 17.44 20.76
C ALA A 698 -19.30 17.39 22.08
N LEU A 699 -19.93 16.90 23.14
CA LEU A 699 -19.50 17.31 24.47
C LEU A 699 -18.23 16.62 24.99
N PRO A 700 -18.09 15.28 24.91
CA PRO A 700 -16.80 14.67 25.27
C PRO A 700 -15.65 15.28 24.47
N GLU A 701 -15.84 15.59 23.18
CA GLU A 701 -14.81 16.22 22.34
C GLU A 701 -14.39 17.60 22.87
N ALA A 702 -15.35 18.48 23.15
CA ALA A 702 -15.06 19.84 23.63
C ALA A 702 -14.36 19.84 25.01
N LYS A 703 -14.83 19.00 25.95
CA LYS A 703 -14.20 18.86 27.29
C LYS A 703 -12.77 18.36 27.16
N LEU A 704 -12.55 17.31 26.36
CA LEU A 704 -11.23 16.71 26.17
C LEU A 704 -10.29 17.64 25.39
N ALA A 705 -10.79 18.37 24.38
CA ALA A 705 -9.99 19.37 23.66
C ALA A 705 -9.51 20.46 24.62
N ARG A 706 -10.39 20.93 25.51
CA ARG A 706 -10.03 21.88 26.58
C ARG A 706 -8.95 21.33 27.50
N GLU A 707 -9.13 20.12 28.02
CA GLU A 707 -8.15 19.44 28.87
C GLU A 707 -6.83 19.15 28.15
N ALA A 708 -6.86 19.06 26.83
CA ALA A 708 -5.72 18.89 25.96
C ALA A 708 -5.13 20.23 25.49
N GLU A 709 -5.53 21.39 26.02
CA GLU A 709 -5.08 22.72 25.57
C GLU A 709 -5.23 22.94 24.05
N ILE A 710 -6.35 22.51 23.49
CA ILE A 710 -6.70 22.65 22.08
C ILE A 710 -7.88 23.62 21.93
N ALA A 711 -7.77 24.56 21.01
CA ALA A 711 -8.89 25.38 20.59
C ALA A 711 -9.89 24.55 19.79
N TYR A 712 -11.15 24.52 20.21
CA TYR A 712 -12.20 23.70 19.59
C TYR A 712 -13.36 24.59 19.16
N GLN A 713 -13.76 24.50 17.90
CA GLN A 713 -14.97 25.14 17.40
C GLN A 713 -15.81 24.13 16.63
N MET A 714 -17.11 24.07 16.93
CA MET A 714 -18.06 23.28 16.16
C MET A 714 -18.76 24.13 15.10
N ILE A 715 -19.04 23.51 13.96
CA ILE A 715 -19.91 24.00 12.91
C ILE A 715 -21.07 22.99 12.83
N CYS A 716 -22.25 23.45 13.22
CA CYS A 716 -23.46 22.65 13.22
C CYS A 716 -24.21 22.85 11.91
N MET A 717 -24.67 21.77 11.32
CA MET A 717 -25.48 21.79 10.10
C MET A 717 -26.86 21.24 10.41
N SER A 718 -27.86 22.12 10.34
CA SER A 718 -29.25 21.76 10.61
C SER A 718 -29.74 20.79 9.55
N THR A 719 -30.22 19.61 9.95
CA THR A 719 -30.75 18.60 9.02
C THR A 719 -32.26 18.45 9.08
N ASP A 720 -32.88 18.90 10.15
CA ASP A 720 -34.30 18.71 10.48
C ASP A 720 -34.68 19.67 11.63
N TYR A 721 -35.95 19.73 12.02
CA TYR A 721 -36.42 20.50 13.18
C TYR A 721 -36.54 19.64 14.44
N ASP A 722 -35.71 18.60 14.60
CA ASP A 722 -35.86 17.61 15.67
C ASP A 722 -37.34 17.12 15.74
N CYS A 723 -37.82 16.69 16.90
CA CYS A 723 -39.15 16.10 17.02
C CYS A 723 -40.25 17.08 17.48
N TRP A 724 -40.02 18.40 17.52
CA TRP A 724 -41.02 19.35 18.06
C TRP A 724 -41.97 19.94 17.01
N HIS A 725 -41.58 19.98 15.73
CA HIS A 725 -42.34 20.67 14.68
C HIS A 725 -43.52 19.81 14.21
N GLU A 726 -44.74 20.31 14.39
CA GLU A 726 -45.97 19.53 14.17
C GLU A 726 -46.39 19.45 12.69
N SER A 727 -45.74 20.20 11.80
CA SER A 727 -46.06 20.25 10.36
C SER A 727 -45.02 19.58 9.46
N THR A 728 -43.95 19.03 10.04
CA THR A 728 -42.97 18.20 9.33
C THR A 728 -43.14 16.74 9.68
N GLU A 729 -42.78 15.85 8.75
CA GLU A 729 -42.69 14.42 9.02
C GLU A 729 -41.71 14.12 10.16
N ASP A 730 -41.87 12.98 10.82
CA ASP A 730 -40.96 12.53 11.86
C ASP A 730 -39.52 12.43 11.34
N VAL A 731 -38.55 12.72 12.21
CA VAL A 731 -37.14 12.67 11.84
C VAL A 731 -36.75 11.24 11.48
N THR A 732 -36.28 11.05 10.26
CA THR A 732 -35.76 9.78 9.75
C THR A 732 -34.30 9.92 9.34
N VAL A 733 -33.58 8.80 9.33
CA VAL A 733 -32.20 8.74 8.80
C VAL A 733 -32.15 9.16 7.33
N GLU A 734 -33.17 8.84 6.54
CA GLU A 734 -33.27 9.23 5.14
C GLU A 734 -33.30 10.76 4.97
N MET A 735 -34.12 11.46 5.77
CA MET A 735 -34.19 12.92 5.77
C MET A 735 -32.84 13.56 6.13
N VAL A 736 -32.21 13.07 7.21
CA VAL A 736 -30.90 13.54 7.67
C VAL A 736 -29.85 13.36 6.56
N MET A 737 -29.73 12.15 6.00
CA MET A 737 -28.75 11.84 4.96
C MET A 737 -29.01 12.62 3.66
N GLY A 738 -30.28 12.86 3.31
CA GLY A 738 -30.66 13.67 2.16
C GLY A 738 -30.18 15.12 2.28
N ASN A 739 -30.45 15.77 3.41
CA ASN A 739 -30.02 17.15 3.67
C ASN A 739 -28.49 17.24 3.84
N MET A 740 -27.84 16.26 4.47
CA MET A 740 -26.38 16.19 4.54
C MET A 740 -25.75 16.12 3.14
N LYS A 741 -26.31 15.31 2.24
CA LYS A 741 -25.82 15.21 0.85
C LYS A 741 -26.02 16.51 0.09
N ALA A 742 -27.17 17.17 0.25
CA ALA A 742 -27.45 18.45 -0.37
C ALA A 742 -26.48 19.55 0.08
N ASN A 743 -26.07 19.51 1.36
CA ASN A 743 -25.13 20.49 1.92
C ASN A 743 -23.65 20.09 1.81
N ALA A 744 -23.33 18.89 1.33
CA ALA A 744 -21.96 18.40 1.32
C ALA A 744 -21.02 19.32 0.53
N VAL A 745 -21.49 19.92 -0.57
CA VAL A 745 -20.72 20.89 -1.37
C VAL A 745 -20.45 22.16 -0.56
N ASN A 746 -21.48 22.74 0.04
CA ASN A 746 -21.35 23.92 0.90
C ASN A 746 -20.43 23.66 2.10
N ALA A 747 -20.54 22.50 2.74
CA ALA A 747 -19.68 22.13 3.86
C ALA A 747 -18.20 22.03 3.43
N LYS A 748 -17.92 21.49 2.24
CA LYS A 748 -16.57 21.45 1.67
C LYS A 748 -16.04 22.86 1.35
N HIS A 749 -16.81 23.69 0.67
CA HIS A 749 -16.40 25.07 0.36
C HIS A 749 -16.16 25.87 1.64
N PHE A 750 -17.05 25.74 2.61
CA PHE A 750 -16.97 26.47 3.87
C PHE A 750 -15.77 26.04 4.72
N VAL A 751 -15.53 24.73 4.88
CA VAL A 751 -14.33 24.29 5.60
C VAL A 751 -13.05 24.69 4.88
N THR A 752 -13.01 24.67 3.54
CA THR A 752 -11.85 25.15 2.78
C THR A 752 -11.59 26.63 3.07
N ALA A 753 -12.61 27.49 3.01
CA ALA A 753 -12.47 28.92 3.32
C ALA A 753 -12.01 29.18 4.77
N VAL A 754 -12.53 28.40 5.72
CA VAL A 754 -12.08 28.47 7.13
C VAL A 754 -10.63 28.04 7.28
N LEU A 755 -10.22 26.97 6.61
CA LEU A 755 -8.84 26.48 6.65
C LEU A 755 -7.87 27.46 5.96
N ASP A 756 -8.27 28.10 4.87
CA ASP A 756 -7.52 29.19 4.21
C ASP A 756 -7.24 30.34 5.18
N GLU A 757 -8.28 30.80 5.89
CA GLU A 757 -8.15 31.93 6.80
C GLU A 757 -7.39 31.54 8.07
N LEU A 758 -7.60 30.35 8.63
CA LEU A 758 -6.80 29.86 9.77
C LEU A 758 -5.33 29.69 9.39
N ALA A 759 -5.02 29.27 8.17
CA ALA A 759 -3.66 29.16 7.66
C ALA A 759 -2.95 30.51 7.45
N ALA A 760 -3.69 31.63 7.47
CA ALA A 760 -3.12 32.96 7.32
C ALA A 760 -2.21 33.32 8.50
N GLU A 761 -1.11 34.03 8.20
CA GLU A 761 -0.06 34.33 9.18
C GLU A 761 -0.54 35.10 10.40
N HIS A 762 -1.51 36.01 10.23
CA HIS A 762 -2.10 36.78 11.33
C HIS A 762 -2.91 35.93 12.32
N ASN A 763 -3.28 34.69 11.95
CA ASN A 763 -3.98 33.73 12.82
C ASN A 763 -3.04 32.70 13.46
N SER A 764 -1.71 32.80 13.28
CA SER A 764 -0.74 31.82 13.79
C SER A 764 -0.84 31.59 15.31
N ASP A 765 -1.02 32.66 16.09
CA ASP A 765 -1.17 32.57 17.55
C ASP A 765 -2.46 31.84 17.97
N LEU A 766 -3.54 32.10 17.23
CA LEU A 766 -4.83 31.45 17.42
C LEU A 766 -4.74 29.95 17.09
N VAL A 767 -4.14 29.60 15.95
CA VAL A 767 -3.97 28.21 15.50
C VAL A 767 -3.13 27.39 16.47
N GLN A 768 -2.13 28.02 17.10
CA GLN A 768 -1.31 27.39 18.13
C GLN A 768 -1.99 27.30 19.50
N ALA A 769 -3.22 27.82 19.62
CA ALA A 769 -3.99 27.89 20.86
C ALA A 769 -3.18 28.51 22.03
N LYS A 770 -2.40 29.57 21.75
CA LYS A 770 -1.56 30.22 22.77
C LYS A 770 -2.35 30.69 23.99
N GLN A 771 -3.63 31.02 23.82
CA GLN A 771 -4.55 31.38 24.89
C GLN A 771 -4.82 30.26 25.90
N TYR A 772 -4.58 28.99 25.53
CA TYR A 772 -4.76 27.82 26.41
C TYR A 772 -3.46 27.15 26.82
N ALA A 773 -2.33 27.53 26.21
CA ALA A 773 -1.02 27.03 26.58
C ALA A 773 -0.74 27.31 28.06
N GLY A 774 -0.42 26.27 28.83
CA GLY A 774 -0.15 26.41 30.26
C GLY A 774 -1.38 26.30 31.17
N SER A 775 -2.60 26.31 30.61
CA SER A 775 -3.84 26.38 31.41
C SER A 775 -4.07 25.14 32.28
N VAL A 776 -3.63 23.97 31.82
CA VAL A 776 -3.79 22.71 32.55
C VAL A 776 -2.89 22.66 33.80
N LYS A 777 -1.71 23.29 33.74
CA LYS A 777 -0.76 23.31 34.87
C LYS A 777 -1.39 23.84 36.16
N PHE A 778 -2.29 24.81 36.04
CA PHE A 778 -2.99 25.42 37.17
C PHE A 778 -4.33 24.74 37.50
N GLY A 779 -4.80 23.82 36.65
CA GLY A 779 -6.02 23.03 36.91
C GLY A 779 -5.76 21.77 37.72
N LEU A 780 -4.52 21.30 37.84
CA LEU A 780 -4.19 20.07 38.55
C LEU A 780 -4.20 20.25 40.06
N SER A 781 -5.04 19.45 40.74
CA SER A 781 -5.19 19.49 42.19
C SER A 781 -4.35 18.43 42.91
N THR A 782 -4.08 17.30 42.26
CA THR A 782 -3.23 16.25 42.82
C THR A 782 -1.75 16.56 42.59
N PRO A 783 -0.90 16.67 43.63
CA PRO A 783 0.53 16.87 43.45
C PRO A 783 1.17 15.71 42.66
N GLN A 784 2.12 16.03 41.78
CA GLN A 784 2.76 15.04 40.89
C GLN A 784 3.42 13.87 41.63
N THR A 785 3.90 14.11 42.87
CA THR A 785 4.48 13.09 43.75
C THR A 785 3.51 11.99 44.15
N HIS A 786 2.20 12.24 44.03
CA HIS A 786 1.12 11.32 44.39
C HIS A 786 0.37 10.74 43.18
N TRP A 787 0.81 11.03 41.96
CA TRP A 787 0.23 10.41 40.77
C TRP A 787 0.54 8.92 40.75
N SER A 788 -0.46 8.09 40.39
CA SER A 788 -0.23 6.68 40.12
C SER A 788 0.74 6.51 38.94
N PRO A 789 1.50 5.41 38.87
CA PRO A 789 2.38 5.12 37.73
C PRO A 789 1.64 5.20 36.38
N GLU A 790 0.43 4.61 36.31
CA GLU A 790 -0.38 4.56 35.10
C GLU A 790 -0.93 5.95 34.71
N ALA A 791 -1.32 6.77 35.69
CA ALA A 791 -1.71 8.14 35.40
C ALA A 791 -0.52 8.96 34.90
N ARG A 792 0.67 8.78 35.51
CA ARG A 792 1.88 9.49 35.08
C ARG A 792 2.27 9.13 33.66
N GLU A 793 2.19 7.86 33.28
CA GLU A 793 2.46 7.42 31.91
C GLU A 793 1.48 8.05 30.92
N ARG A 794 0.16 7.99 31.20
CA ARG A 794 -0.88 8.59 30.35
C ARG A 794 -0.73 10.10 30.20
N ILE A 795 -0.47 10.81 31.30
CA ILE A 795 -0.30 12.26 31.28
C ILE A 795 1.00 12.65 30.59
N ASN A 796 2.11 11.94 30.83
CA ASN A 796 3.37 12.20 30.12
C ASN A 796 3.26 11.89 28.62
N TRP A 797 2.44 10.91 28.22
CA TRP A 797 2.14 10.66 26.82
C TRP A 797 1.39 11.83 26.18
N LEU A 798 0.36 12.36 26.84
CA LEU A 798 -0.45 13.47 26.33
C LEU A 798 0.27 14.83 26.41
N PHE A 799 1.19 14.97 27.37
CA PHE A 799 1.98 16.17 27.63
C PHE A 799 3.48 15.84 27.83
N PRO A 800 4.20 15.41 26.79
CA PRO A 800 5.60 15.02 26.91
C PRO A 800 6.46 16.18 27.44
N GLY A 801 7.17 15.96 28.56
CA GLY A 801 8.07 16.94 29.16
C GLY A 801 7.40 18.16 29.80
N TYR A 802 6.08 18.30 29.73
CA TYR A 802 5.36 19.50 30.19
C TYR A 802 5.37 19.67 31.71
N PHE A 803 5.33 18.55 32.44
CA PHE A 803 5.27 18.49 33.89
C PHE A 803 6.62 18.28 34.58
N GLN A 804 7.69 18.13 33.79
CA GLN A 804 9.05 17.83 34.26
C GLN A 804 9.79 19.08 34.75
#